data_AF-A0A3D0QAI3-F1
#
_entry.id   AF-A0A3D0QAI3-F1
#
_cell.length_a   1.000
_cell.length_b   1.000
_cell.length_c   1.000
_cell.angle_alpha   90.00
_cell.angle_beta   90.00
_cell.angle_gamma   90.00
#
_symmetry.space_group_name_H-M   'P 1'
#
loop_
_entity.id
_entity.type
_entity.pdbx_description
1 polymer ?
#
loop_
_entity_poly.entity_id
_entity_poly.type
_entity_poly.pdbx_seq_one_letter_code
_entity_poly.pdbx_strand_id
1 'polypeptide(L)'
;MRRSTKGKSMRIIWLHLIALASLLPAQEKTTVRLLDACEDTARWRTFQSAGVIVSQHRDRGESGGAIRFDVVFTKGSGYGGIVRTFDIPLPENYELSFSLRATVPLNNFEVKLSDDTLGENIWWVNKKNYAYPSRWTRIHVKKRHLSFAWGPRSAPAPDALRRLELVVTAGSGGTGSVWIDDLRIESLPAPPSPIPHPTVKASTSADSDCPPESVLPGSKGAWVSRTSGREWIEVDFKYRREIGGILLRWDRALNGLVYDLLGSLDGIVYDTLHAIQNGKGGSVLVFTPESEMRFLRVSLRGNQSSIRYRLEELSAVPSESLSTINQYVEHLAAAAPSGSFPRYFSHQQSYWTIVGMPSGEDEALFNEDGSFEVDKQRFSIEPFIFHDQGAKLLTWTDCRQEQSLEKDYLPLPTVKRSYPDVVLTTSLLATGEQKQASILARYTLKNVSRQRSKGSFFLAIRPYQVNPTSQWLNFEGGVARIDSMSIEGNRAIVGDKRVSVSGAPFAAGVTNIDAGEIVEYLARGTTPANSRVIDPVGLASGAFAYKFDLLPKDSLVVVVAVPFRQSGDRWERTNPNASEFEEAMADARFKWEGVLNAVKFNVPPEAQRYINVLRSNLGYILINKDGPGFQPGSRSYERSWIRDGSMTSSALLKLGLQEQVRLFVEWYSSYQYENGMVPCVVDRRGPDPVPENDSHGQLILASMEYFRFSKDTAFLRARWPNIVGAVNYIQQLRAPRLTPEYASGDSERRAFYGLVTESISHEGYSSKPMHSYWDNFFTLKGLKDAAEAARVLGKANAASAYDSLASAFRKNLYESISLAMKNRKIDYIPGCVELGDFDPTSTSIALFPCGEFRHLPQAALNHTYDKYYG
;
A
#
# COMPACT_ATOMS: atom_id res chain seq x y z
N MET A 1 16.73 95.92 2.15
CA MET A 1 17.60 94.84 2.66
C MET A 1 16.73 93.67 3.10
N ARG A 2 17.14 92.43 2.79
CA ARG A 2 16.42 91.13 2.91
C ARG A 2 15.32 90.87 1.87
N ARG A 3 15.69 90.11 0.81
CA ARG A 3 14.77 89.42 -0.10
C ARG A 3 14.77 87.92 0.19
N SER A 4 13.56 87.37 0.13
CA SER A 4 13.12 86.00 0.38
C SER A 4 13.69 84.97 -0.62
N THR A 5 14.10 83.81 -0.11
CA THR A 5 14.32 82.57 -0.87
C THR A 5 13.45 81.45 -0.32
N LYS A 6 12.19 81.38 -0.79
CA LYS A 6 11.37 80.16 -0.77
C LYS A 6 11.39 79.56 -2.17
N GLY A 7 11.99 78.37 -2.33
CA GLY A 7 11.94 77.64 -3.58
C GLY A 7 13.13 76.71 -3.80
N LYS A 8 13.28 75.68 -2.96
CA LYS A 8 14.16 74.52 -3.26
C LYS A 8 13.90 73.24 -2.44
N SER A 9 12.92 73.21 -1.53
CA SER A 9 12.74 72.07 -0.61
C SER A 9 11.56 71.15 -0.90
N MET A 10 10.92 71.22 -2.08
CA MET A 10 9.77 70.36 -2.43
C MET A 10 10.05 69.33 -3.54
N ARG A 11 11.19 69.39 -4.22
CA ARG A 11 11.56 68.41 -5.27
C ARG A 11 12.38 67.22 -4.77
N ILE A 12 12.98 67.28 -3.58
CA ILE A 12 13.77 66.17 -3.02
C ILE A 12 12.89 65.19 -2.22
N ILE A 13 11.76 65.65 -1.66
CA ILE A 13 10.84 64.78 -0.90
C ILE A 13 10.00 63.88 -1.84
N TRP A 14 9.72 64.32 -3.07
CA TRP A 14 9.00 63.51 -4.07
C TRP A 14 9.87 62.42 -4.73
N LEU A 15 11.19 62.62 -4.82
CA LEU A 15 12.11 61.61 -5.36
C LEU A 15 12.47 60.52 -4.34
N HIS A 16 12.39 60.80 -3.03
CA HIS A 16 12.56 59.77 -1.99
C HIS A 16 11.29 58.97 -1.68
N LEU A 17 10.10 59.53 -1.91
CA LEU A 17 8.84 58.78 -1.82
C LEU A 17 8.61 57.81 -2.99
N ILE A 18 9.15 58.10 -4.18
CA ILE A 18 9.09 57.17 -5.33
C ILE A 18 10.19 56.09 -5.22
N ALA A 19 11.33 56.37 -4.58
CA ALA A 19 12.39 55.38 -4.34
C ALA A 19 12.14 54.43 -3.15
N LEU A 20 11.29 54.81 -2.18
CA LEU A 20 10.86 53.89 -1.11
C LEU A 20 9.69 52.97 -1.49
N ALA A 21 8.96 53.26 -2.57
CA ALA A 21 7.91 52.38 -3.09
C ALA A 21 8.45 51.20 -3.93
N SER A 22 9.73 51.23 -4.30
CA SER A 22 10.41 50.20 -5.11
C SER A 22 11.22 49.17 -4.29
N LEU A 23 11.10 49.18 -2.96
CA LEU A 23 11.76 48.22 -2.05
C LEU A 23 10.79 47.34 -1.26
N LEU A 24 9.51 47.31 -1.64
CA LEU A 24 8.63 46.20 -1.26
C LEU A 24 9.05 45.00 -2.12
N PRO A 25 9.37 43.83 -1.54
CA PRO A 25 9.49 42.62 -2.36
C PRO A 25 8.20 42.50 -3.16
N ALA A 26 8.33 42.38 -4.48
CA ALA A 26 7.19 42.13 -5.34
C ALA A 26 6.55 40.84 -4.83
N GLN A 27 5.45 40.98 -4.09
CA GLN A 27 4.62 39.85 -3.72
C GLN A 27 4.14 39.29 -5.05
N GLU A 28 4.63 38.12 -5.44
CA GLU A 28 4.18 37.44 -6.66
C GLU A 28 2.66 37.47 -6.66
N LYS A 29 2.10 38.20 -7.62
CA LYS A 29 0.66 38.32 -7.72
C LYS A 29 0.12 36.94 -8.04
N THR A 30 -0.77 36.44 -7.20
CA THR A 30 -1.60 35.28 -7.52
C THR A 30 -2.31 35.55 -8.84
N THR A 31 -1.90 34.84 -9.90
CA THR A 31 -2.55 34.92 -11.21
C THR A 31 -3.31 33.63 -11.44
N VAL A 32 -4.64 33.75 -11.57
CA VAL A 32 -5.51 32.64 -12.00
C VAL A 32 -5.68 32.72 -13.51
N ARG A 33 -5.35 31.63 -14.21
CA ARG A 33 -5.51 31.49 -15.66
C ARG A 33 -6.51 30.37 -15.95
N LEU A 34 -7.55 30.69 -16.72
CA LEU A 34 -8.45 29.69 -17.30
C LEU A 34 -7.69 28.91 -18.38
N LEU A 35 -7.58 27.60 -18.22
CA LEU A 35 -6.98 26.70 -19.21
C LEU A 35 -8.03 26.17 -20.18
N ASP A 36 -9.21 25.80 -19.67
CA ASP A 36 -10.37 25.49 -20.49
C ASP A 36 -11.68 25.56 -19.70
N ALA A 37 -12.73 26.09 -20.34
CA ALA A 37 -14.09 26.11 -19.79
C ALA A 37 -14.87 24.80 -20.03
N CYS A 38 -14.25 23.78 -20.63
CA CYS A 38 -14.85 22.48 -20.92
C CYS A 38 -16.10 22.52 -21.82
N GLU A 39 -16.12 23.46 -22.77
CA GLU A 39 -17.25 23.67 -23.68
C GLU A 39 -17.15 22.88 -25.00
N ASP A 40 -15.95 22.45 -25.38
CA ASP A 40 -15.65 21.83 -26.67
C ASP A 40 -14.92 20.49 -26.49
N THR A 41 -15.61 19.40 -26.81
CA THR A 41 -15.06 18.04 -26.74
C THR A 41 -13.97 17.78 -27.79
N ALA A 42 -13.93 18.53 -28.91
CA ALA A 42 -12.95 18.30 -29.97
C ALA A 42 -11.50 18.60 -29.53
N ARG A 43 -11.31 19.33 -28.42
CA ARG A 43 -10.01 19.63 -27.82
C ARG A 43 -9.47 18.50 -26.95
N TRP A 44 -10.26 17.46 -26.75
CA TRP A 44 -9.95 16.34 -25.89
C TRP A 44 -10.05 15.05 -26.69
N ARG A 45 -9.35 14.03 -26.23
CA ARG A 45 -9.39 12.70 -26.84
C ARG A 45 -9.63 11.67 -25.76
N THR A 46 -10.34 10.60 -26.10
CA THR A 46 -10.48 9.44 -25.22
C THR A 46 -9.31 8.47 -25.43
N PHE A 47 -8.99 7.71 -24.39
CA PHE A 47 -8.11 6.56 -24.46
C PHE A 47 -8.57 5.50 -23.45
N GLN A 48 -8.23 4.22 -23.71
CA GLN A 48 -8.70 3.09 -22.92
C GLN A 48 -7.77 1.89 -23.05
N SER A 49 -7.73 1.06 -22.02
CA SER A 49 -7.11 -0.26 -22.06
C SER A 49 -8.05 -1.31 -22.66
N ALA A 50 -7.54 -2.52 -22.94
CA ALA A 50 -8.40 -3.66 -23.25
C ALA A 50 -9.40 -3.91 -22.10
N GLY A 51 -10.62 -4.35 -22.43
CA GLY A 51 -11.69 -4.57 -21.43
C GLY A 51 -12.39 -3.30 -20.94
N VAL A 52 -12.10 -2.13 -21.54
CA VAL A 52 -12.73 -0.86 -21.18
C VAL A 52 -13.30 -0.18 -22.42
N ILE A 53 -14.48 0.41 -22.29
CA ILE A 53 -15.09 1.28 -23.31
C ILE A 53 -15.21 2.68 -22.72
N VAL A 54 -14.67 3.66 -23.43
CA VAL A 54 -14.74 5.08 -23.09
C VAL A 54 -15.42 5.84 -24.22
N SER A 55 -16.38 6.68 -23.86
CA SER A 55 -17.00 7.63 -24.78
C SER A 55 -16.99 9.02 -24.18
N GLN A 56 -17.05 10.04 -25.02
CA GLN A 56 -17.00 11.44 -24.60
C GLN A 56 -18.16 12.22 -25.19
N HIS A 57 -18.76 13.08 -24.38
CA HIS A 57 -19.93 13.88 -24.70
C HIS A 57 -19.79 15.29 -24.12
N ARG A 58 -20.51 16.24 -24.71
CA ARG A 58 -20.77 17.53 -24.08
C ARG A 58 -22.06 17.41 -23.27
N ASP A 59 -22.07 17.96 -22.07
CA ASP A 59 -23.22 17.92 -21.16
C ASP A 59 -23.32 19.25 -20.38
N ARG A 60 -24.29 19.38 -19.47
CA ARG A 60 -24.47 20.58 -18.63
C ARG A 60 -23.43 20.66 -17.52
N GLY A 61 -22.70 21.78 -17.47
CA GLY A 61 -21.70 22.13 -16.46
C GLY A 61 -22.26 22.79 -15.20
N GLU A 62 -21.36 23.24 -14.33
CA GLU A 62 -21.67 24.08 -13.16
C GLU A 62 -22.14 25.46 -13.61
N SER A 63 -21.46 26.01 -14.63
CA SER A 63 -21.83 27.23 -15.33
C SER A 63 -21.58 27.09 -16.83
N GLY A 64 -22.59 26.65 -17.59
CA GLY A 64 -22.47 26.43 -19.04
C GLY A 64 -22.45 24.94 -19.40
N GLY A 65 -21.52 24.55 -20.26
CA GLY A 65 -21.26 23.16 -20.64
C GLY A 65 -20.16 22.51 -19.79
N ALA A 66 -20.04 21.21 -19.89
CA ALA A 66 -18.96 20.42 -19.32
C ALA A 66 -18.61 19.27 -20.25
N ILE A 67 -17.40 18.73 -20.07
CA ILE A 67 -17.00 17.50 -20.73
C ILE A 67 -17.41 16.34 -19.85
N ARG A 68 -18.26 15.47 -20.38
CA ARG A 68 -18.57 14.18 -19.79
C ARG A 68 -17.78 13.10 -20.50
N PHE A 69 -17.15 12.20 -19.75
CA PHE A 69 -16.72 10.93 -20.30
C PHE A 69 -17.34 9.77 -19.53
N ASP A 70 -17.85 8.81 -20.28
CA ASP A 70 -18.48 7.60 -19.77
C ASP A 70 -17.45 6.47 -19.83
N VAL A 71 -17.35 5.69 -18.76
CA VAL A 71 -16.41 4.56 -18.63
C VAL A 71 -17.21 3.30 -18.31
N VAL A 72 -16.98 2.24 -19.09
CA VAL A 72 -17.57 0.90 -18.90
C VAL A 72 -16.46 -0.13 -18.81
N PHE A 73 -16.28 -0.72 -17.63
CA PHE A 73 -15.36 -1.84 -17.41
C PHE A 73 -16.04 -3.16 -17.79
N THR A 74 -15.84 -3.63 -19.02
CA THR A 74 -16.52 -4.84 -19.55
C THR A 74 -15.95 -6.14 -19.01
N LYS A 75 -14.74 -6.09 -18.45
CA LYS A 75 -14.07 -7.23 -17.79
C LYS A 75 -13.76 -6.97 -16.30
N GLY A 76 -14.23 -5.84 -15.76
CA GLY A 76 -14.08 -5.43 -14.36
C GLY A 76 -12.78 -4.69 -14.01
N SER A 77 -11.71 -4.89 -14.77
CA SER A 77 -10.37 -4.27 -14.62
C SER A 77 -10.03 -3.33 -15.78
N GLY A 78 -8.91 -2.60 -15.66
CA GLY A 78 -8.37 -1.71 -16.69
C GLY A 78 -8.45 -0.24 -16.33
N TYR A 79 -8.20 0.63 -17.32
CA TYR A 79 -8.24 2.08 -17.17
C TYR A 79 -8.79 2.76 -18.43
N GLY A 80 -9.38 3.94 -18.25
CA GLY A 80 -9.87 4.75 -19.34
C GLY A 80 -10.10 6.19 -18.91
N GLY A 81 -10.07 7.11 -19.86
CA GLY A 81 -10.20 8.51 -19.53
C GLY A 81 -10.11 9.44 -20.73
N ILE A 82 -9.85 10.70 -20.43
CA ILE A 82 -9.66 11.75 -21.42
C ILE A 82 -8.28 12.39 -21.29
N VAL A 83 -7.74 12.80 -22.42
CA VAL A 83 -6.44 13.47 -22.52
C VAL A 83 -6.54 14.75 -23.33
N ARG A 84 -5.74 15.74 -22.94
CA ARG A 84 -5.54 16.97 -23.69
C ARG A 84 -4.10 17.44 -23.63
N THR A 85 -3.64 18.07 -24.71
CA THR A 85 -2.33 18.71 -24.79
C THR A 85 -2.40 20.22 -24.54
N PHE A 86 -1.30 20.75 -24.01
CA PHE A 86 -1.10 22.15 -23.67
C PHE A 86 0.31 22.61 -24.10
N ASP A 87 0.55 23.91 -24.07
CA ASP A 87 1.88 24.52 -24.23
C ASP A 87 2.02 25.64 -23.19
N ILE A 88 2.29 25.26 -21.95
CA ILE A 88 2.30 26.20 -20.83
C ILE A 88 3.50 25.90 -19.91
N PRO A 89 4.41 26.86 -19.69
CA PRO A 89 5.38 26.75 -18.61
C PRO A 89 4.67 26.82 -17.26
N LEU A 90 5.04 25.95 -16.33
CA LEU A 90 4.49 25.92 -14.99
C LEU A 90 5.25 26.92 -14.09
N PRO A 91 4.55 27.72 -13.26
CA PRO A 91 5.19 28.55 -12.25
C PRO A 91 6.03 27.75 -11.25
N GLU A 92 6.87 28.43 -10.46
CA GLU A 92 7.66 27.76 -9.42
C GLU A 92 6.77 27.02 -8.40
N ASN A 93 5.64 27.64 -8.03
CA ASN A 93 4.61 27.04 -7.20
C ASN A 93 3.22 27.29 -7.80
N TYR A 94 2.42 26.23 -7.91
CA TYR A 94 1.15 26.30 -8.62
C TYR A 94 0.11 25.33 -8.08
N GLU A 95 -1.14 25.64 -8.42
CA GLU A 95 -2.29 24.78 -8.26
C GLU A 95 -3.02 24.63 -9.60
N LEU A 96 -3.24 23.38 -10.03
CA LEU A 96 -4.21 23.05 -11.05
C LEU A 96 -5.55 22.78 -10.36
N SER A 97 -6.64 23.40 -10.81
CA SER A 97 -7.98 23.12 -10.28
C SER A 97 -9.02 22.94 -11.38
N PHE A 98 -10.03 22.12 -11.09
CA PHE A 98 -11.18 21.89 -11.97
C PHE A 98 -12.39 21.41 -11.15
N SER A 99 -13.59 21.71 -11.62
CA SER A 99 -14.82 21.20 -11.02
C SER A 99 -15.06 19.76 -11.51
N LEU A 100 -15.33 18.86 -10.56
CA LEU A 100 -15.58 17.44 -10.80
C LEU A 100 -16.95 17.05 -10.25
N ARG A 101 -17.68 16.25 -11.03
CA ARG A 101 -18.84 15.48 -10.57
C ARG A 101 -18.77 14.11 -11.21
N ALA A 102 -19.18 13.05 -10.50
CA ALA A 102 -19.26 11.73 -11.13
C ALA A 102 -20.39 10.86 -10.57
N THR A 103 -20.75 9.84 -11.36
CA THR A 103 -21.63 8.73 -10.98
C THR A 103 -20.90 7.39 -10.98
N VAL A 104 -19.58 7.41 -11.24
CA VAL A 104 -18.73 6.22 -11.26
C VAL A 104 -18.70 5.58 -9.85
N PRO A 105 -18.72 4.23 -9.75
CA PRO A 105 -18.44 3.51 -8.51
C PRO A 105 -17.06 3.82 -7.91
N LEU A 106 -16.76 3.21 -6.76
CA LEU A 106 -15.49 3.35 -6.06
C LEU A 106 -14.32 2.82 -6.91
N ASN A 107 -13.70 3.71 -7.67
CA ASN A 107 -12.57 3.43 -8.54
C ASN A 107 -11.43 4.40 -8.23
N ASN A 108 -10.23 4.13 -8.71
CA ASN A 108 -9.12 5.06 -8.55
C ASN A 108 -9.36 6.27 -9.46
N PHE A 109 -8.93 7.44 -9.01
CA PHE A 109 -8.89 8.65 -9.82
C PHE A 109 -7.45 9.11 -9.97
N GLU A 110 -6.98 9.20 -11.21
CA GLU A 110 -5.62 9.63 -11.51
C GLU A 110 -5.65 10.93 -12.31
N VAL A 111 -4.84 11.89 -11.87
CA VAL A 111 -4.54 13.12 -12.60
C VAL A 111 -3.09 13.04 -13.02
N LYS A 112 -2.82 12.90 -14.33
CA LYS A 112 -1.48 12.73 -14.89
C LYS A 112 -1.05 13.97 -15.66
N LEU A 113 0.14 14.45 -15.37
CA LEU A 113 0.78 15.57 -16.05
C LEU A 113 2.04 15.05 -16.75
N SER A 114 2.32 15.60 -17.93
CA SER A 114 3.57 15.36 -18.66
C SER A 114 4.18 16.67 -19.16
N ASP A 115 5.51 16.69 -19.23
CA ASP A 115 6.31 17.74 -19.84
C ASP A 115 6.53 17.51 -21.36
N ASP A 116 5.94 16.46 -21.93
CA ASP A 116 5.92 16.16 -23.35
C ASP A 116 4.51 15.75 -23.85
N THR A 117 4.31 15.70 -25.17
CA THR A 117 2.98 15.40 -25.75
C THR A 117 2.68 13.90 -25.86
N LEU A 118 3.70 13.05 -25.80
CA LEU A 118 3.60 11.60 -25.91
C LEU A 118 3.33 10.93 -24.56
N GLY A 119 3.66 11.60 -23.45
CA GLY A 119 3.57 11.06 -22.10
C GLY A 119 4.76 10.19 -21.73
N GLU A 120 5.98 10.54 -22.18
CA GLU A 120 7.19 9.80 -21.85
C GLU A 120 7.59 9.99 -20.38
N ASN A 121 7.42 11.20 -19.82
CA ASN A 121 7.51 11.45 -18.39
C ASN A 121 6.14 11.73 -17.80
N ILE A 122 5.76 11.00 -16.75
CA ILE A 122 4.48 11.17 -16.07
C ILE A 122 4.71 11.51 -14.60
N TRP A 123 4.06 12.60 -14.17
CA TRP A 123 3.81 12.92 -12.78
C TRP A 123 2.33 12.77 -12.50
N TRP A 124 1.97 12.26 -11.33
CA TRP A 124 0.57 11.99 -11.04
C TRP A 124 0.16 12.32 -9.61
N VAL A 125 -1.14 12.55 -9.47
CA VAL A 125 -1.87 12.34 -8.24
C VAL A 125 -2.71 11.08 -8.44
N ASN A 126 -2.45 10.03 -7.65
CA ASN A 126 -3.19 8.78 -7.71
C ASN A 126 -4.01 8.61 -6.41
N LYS A 127 -5.33 8.83 -6.51
CA LYS A 127 -6.25 8.63 -5.37
C LYS A 127 -6.87 7.24 -5.49
N LYS A 128 -6.35 6.29 -4.72
CA LYS A 128 -6.90 4.92 -4.63
C LYS A 128 -8.32 4.95 -4.03
N ASN A 129 -9.22 4.13 -4.55
CA ASN A 129 -10.62 4.00 -4.07
C ASN A 129 -11.29 5.37 -3.84
N TYR A 130 -11.22 6.24 -4.84
CA TYR A 130 -11.65 7.62 -4.71
C TYR A 130 -13.18 7.69 -4.55
N ALA A 131 -13.63 8.30 -3.45
CA ALA A 131 -15.03 8.61 -3.23
C ALA A 131 -15.43 9.79 -4.12
N TYR A 132 -15.81 9.49 -5.37
CA TYR A 132 -16.16 10.51 -6.33
C TYR A 132 -17.31 11.41 -5.85
N PRO A 133 -17.22 12.73 -6.02
CA PRO A 133 -18.26 13.64 -5.58
C PRO A 133 -19.50 13.52 -6.48
N SER A 134 -20.67 13.31 -5.87
CA SER A 134 -21.96 13.26 -6.56
C SER A 134 -22.51 14.65 -6.91
N ARG A 135 -21.90 15.70 -6.34
CA ARG A 135 -22.17 17.12 -6.62
C ARG A 135 -20.92 17.74 -7.22
N TRP A 136 -21.06 18.92 -7.84
CA TRP A 136 -19.90 19.67 -8.30
C TRP A 136 -19.01 20.02 -7.11
N THR A 137 -17.77 19.54 -7.15
CA THR A 137 -16.75 19.79 -6.14
C THR A 137 -15.49 20.24 -6.85
N ARG A 138 -14.86 21.30 -6.34
CA ARG A 138 -13.58 21.77 -6.85
C ARG A 138 -12.47 20.81 -6.42
N ILE A 139 -11.74 20.28 -7.38
CA ILE A 139 -10.55 19.47 -7.17
C ILE A 139 -9.34 20.37 -7.29
N HIS A 140 -8.42 20.24 -6.33
CA HIS A 140 -7.17 20.99 -6.27
C HIS A 140 -6.00 20.00 -6.36
N VAL A 141 -5.10 20.26 -7.31
CA VAL A 141 -3.87 19.49 -7.55
C VAL A 141 -2.71 20.47 -7.50
N LYS A 142 -2.05 20.52 -6.35
CA LYS A 142 -0.90 21.40 -6.11
C LYS A 142 0.38 20.69 -6.50
N LYS A 143 1.44 21.47 -6.75
CA LYS A 143 2.78 20.94 -7.06
C LYS A 143 3.21 19.83 -6.08
N ARG A 144 2.99 20.01 -4.77
CA ARG A 144 3.35 19.01 -3.74
C ARG A 144 2.56 17.70 -3.80
N HIS A 145 1.38 17.70 -4.42
CA HIS A 145 0.54 16.50 -4.53
C HIS A 145 1.07 15.55 -5.60
N LEU A 146 1.87 16.07 -6.53
CA LEU A 146 2.43 15.30 -7.62
C LEU A 146 3.59 14.44 -7.11
N SER A 147 3.55 13.18 -7.51
CA SER A 147 4.70 12.28 -7.43
C SER A 147 5.12 11.90 -8.84
N PHE A 148 6.42 11.72 -9.04
CA PHE A 148 6.93 11.15 -10.28
C PHE A 148 6.48 9.68 -10.38
N ALA A 149 5.89 9.32 -11.51
CA ALA A 149 5.34 7.99 -11.75
C ALA A 149 6.32 7.13 -12.57
N TRP A 150 6.68 7.58 -13.77
CA TRP A 150 7.65 6.91 -14.65
C TRP A 150 8.16 7.85 -15.75
N GLY A 151 9.25 7.44 -16.39
CA GLY A 151 9.89 8.14 -17.49
C GLY A 151 11.41 8.24 -17.35
N PRO A 152 12.10 8.71 -18.40
CA PRO A 152 13.55 8.90 -18.39
C PRO A 152 14.04 10.05 -17.48
N ARG A 153 13.19 11.03 -17.14
CA ARG A 153 13.51 12.15 -16.25
C ARG A 153 13.10 11.81 -14.81
N SER A 154 13.88 12.18 -13.79
CA SER A 154 13.57 11.88 -12.36
C SER A 154 13.25 13.10 -11.50
N ALA A 155 12.80 14.21 -12.11
CA ALA A 155 12.49 15.43 -11.37
C ALA A 155 11.24 15.24 -10.48
N PRO A 156 11.14 15.93 -9.32
CA PRO A 156 10.01 15.75 -8.40
C PRO A 156 8.68 16.31 -8.92
N ALA A 157 8.72 17.25 -9.88
CA ALA A 157 7.54 17.84 -10.52
C ALA A 157 7.88 18.30 -11.95
N PRO A 158 6.88 18.44 -12.85
CA PRO A 158 7.09 18.98 -14.19
C PRO A 158 7.32 20.49 -14.16
N ASP A 159 8.10 20.99 -15.12
CA ASP A 159 8.35 22.42 -15.36
C ASP A 159 7.44 23.01 -16.45
N ALA A 160 6.75 22.15 -17.21
CA ALA A 160 5.75 22.55 -18.19
C ALA A 160 4.57 21.57 -18.18
N LEU A 161 3.38 22.08 -18.50
CA LEU A 161 2.21 21.25 -18.78
C LEU A 161 2.09 21.10 -20.30
N ARG A 162 2.42 19.91 -20.81
CA ARG A 162 2.25 19.54 -22.23
C ARG A 162 1.14 18.54 -22.46
N ARG A 163 0.82 17.73 -21.46
CA ARG A 163 -0.25 16.74 -21.50
C ARG A 163 -0.90 16.63 -20.13
N LEU A 164 -2.23 16.60 -20.11
CA LEU A 164 -3.06 16.32 -18.95
C LEU A 164 -3.95 15.13 -19.25
N GLU A 165 -3.89 14.10 -18.42
CA GLU A 165 -4.82 12.98 -18.45
C GLU A 165 -5.65 12.94 -17.17
N LEU A 166 -6.95 12.70 -17.34
CA LEU A 166 -7.88 12.46 -16.25
C LEU A 166 -8.41 11.04 -16.43
N VAL A 167 -8.04 10.15 -15.51
CA VAL A 167 -8.16 8.71 -15.70
C VAL A 167 -8.98 8.09 -14.58
N VAL A 168 -9.88 7.19 -14.96
CA VAL A 168 -10.56 6.28 -14.06
C VAL A 168 -9.91 4.91 -14.23
N THR A 169 -9.32 4.39 -13.16
CA THR A 169 -8.70 3.06 -13.13
C THR A 169 -9.51 2.16 -12.21
N ALA A 170 -9.74 0.90 -12.61
CA ALA A 170 -10.61 -0.01 -11.88
C ALA A 170 -10.13 -0.30 -10.44
N GLY A 171 -10.95 0.11 -9.47
CA GLY A 171 -10.89 -0.33 -8.06
C GLY A 171 -11.98 -1.37 -7.79
N SER A 172 -13.25 -1.00 -8.03
CA SER A 172 -14.41 -1.91 -8.06
C SER A 172 -14.93 -2.23 -9.46
N GLY A 173 -14.42 -1.56 -10.50
CA GLY A 173 -14.91 -1.68 -11.87
C GLY A 173 -16.28 -1.02 -12.06
N GLY A 174 -17.12 -1.61 -12.91
CA GLY A 174 -18.50 -1.18 -13.17
C GLY A 174 -18.66 -0.16 -14.31
N THR A 175 -19.71 0.65 -14.25
CA THR A 175 -20.04 1.66 -15.26
C THR A 175 -20.37 2.98 -14.59
N GLY A 176 -19.96 4.09 -15.19
CA GLY A 176 -20.45 5.41 -14.79
C GLY A 176 -19.87 6.53 -15.64
N SER A 177 -20.12 7.76 -15.21
CA SER A 177 -19.75 8.96 -15.94
C SER A 177 -19.00 9.93 -15.05
N VAL A 178 -18.02 10.63 -15.62
CA VAL A 178 -17.28 11.70 -14.97
C VAL A 178 -17.49 12.99 -15.78
N TRP A 179 -17.83 14.08 -15.09
CA TRP A 179 -17.95 15.41 -15.65
C TRP A 179 -16.82 16.30 -15.14
N ILE A 180 -16.18 17.02 -16.04
CA ILE A 180 -15.12 17.99 -15.77
C ILE A 180 -15.55 19.36 -16.30
N ASP A 181 -15.34 20.40 -15.50
CA ASP A 181 -15.64 21.79 -15.83
C ASP A 181 -14.58 22.74 -15.26
N ASP A 182 -14.47 23.94 -15.82
CA ASP A 182 -13.67 25.08 -15.34
C ASP A 182 -12.23 24.73 -14.92
N LEU A 183 -11.45 24.18 -15.86
CA LEU A 183 -10.04 23.84 -15.66
C LEU A 183 -9.18 25.12 -15.62
N ARG A 184 -8.49 25.33 -14.50
CA ARG A 184 -7.65 26.51 -14.23
C ARG A 184 -6.29 26.12 -13.71
N ILE A 185 -5.36 27.05 -13.85
CA ILE A 185 -4.09 27.05 -13.14
C ILE A 185 -3.92 28.36 -12.38
N GLU A 186 -3.46 28.28 -11.15
CA GLU A 186 -3.16 29.41 -10.27
C GLU A 186 -1.69 29.38 -9.87
N SER A 187 -1.01 30.53 -9.99
CA SER A 187 0.30 30.71 -9.38
C SER A 187 0.12 30.96 -7.89
N LEU A 188 0.71 30.10 -7.06
CA LEU A 188 0.67 30.25 -5.62
C LEU A 188 1.88 31.07 -5.16
N PRO A 189 1.72 32.03 -4.25
CA PRO A 189 2.84 32.83 -3.77
C PRO A 189 3.88 31.95 -3.09
N ALA A 190 5.16 32.21 -3.34
CA ALA A 190 6.23 31.62 -2.56
C ALA A 190 6.10 32.00 -1.07
N PRO A 191 6.53 31.13 -0.13
CA PRO A 191 6.67 31.52 1.26
C PRO A 191 7.50 32.80 1.39
N PRO A 192 7.11 33.76 2.24
CA PRO A 192 7.88 34.98 2.45
C PRO A 192 9.29 34.63 2.95
N SER A 193 10.28 35.34 2.40
CA SER A 193 11.68 35.24 2.82
C SER A 193 12.19 36.64 3.24
N PRO A 194 12.56 36.84 4.51
CA PRO A 194 12.54 35.88 5.62
C PRO A 194 11.11 35.54 6.09
N ILE A 195 10.94 34.38 6.75
CA ILE A 195 9.67 33.98 7.35
C ILE A 195 9.31 34.95 8.48
N PRO A 196 8.12 35.58 8.48
CA PRO A 196 7.72 36.52 9.53
C PRO A 196 7.47 35.79 10.87
N HIS A 197 7.78 36.48 11.96
CA HIS A 197 7.49 35.98 13.31
C HIS A 197 5.96 35.95 13.56
N PRO A 198 5.40 34.83 14.04
CA PRO A 198 3.99 34.77 14.42
C PRO A 198 3.66 35.71 15.58
N THR A 199 2.41 36.14 15.69
CA THR A 199 1.89 36.85 16.88
C THR A 199 0.79 36.04 17.54
N VAL A 200 0.68 36.14 18.86
CA VAL A 200 -0.30 35.38 19.63
C VAL A 200 -1.29 36.32 20.35
N LYS A 201 -2.55 35.91 20.44
CA LYS A 201 -3.58 36.55 21.28
C LYS A 201 -4.28 35.48 22.09
N ALA A 202 -4.80 35.85 23.26
CA ALA A 202 -5.65 34.96 24.06
C ALA A 202 -6.83 35.74 24.66
N SER A 203 -7.89 35.03 25.04
CA SER A 203 -9.04 35.59 25.78
C SER A 203 -8.63 36.20 27.11
N THR A 204 -7.77 35.50 27.86
CA THR A 204 -7.26 35.93 29.16
C THR A 204 -5.84 35.43 29.40
N SER A 205 -5.12 36.09 30.31
CA SER A 205 -3.88 35.58 30.93
C SER A 205 -3.96 35.80 32.45
N ALA A 206 -3.53 34.80 33.21
CA ALA A 206 -3.56 34.83 34.68
C ALA A 206 -2.62 35.89 35.26
N ASP A 207 -1.38 35.92 34.76
CA ASP A 207 -0.29 36.78 35.26
C ASP A 207 0.51 37.39 34.10
N SER A 208 1.18 38.52 34.36
CA SER A 208 2.07 39.19 33.39
C SER A 208 3.22 38.31 32.91
N ASP A 209 3.64 37.36 33.76
CA ASP A 209 4.79 36.47 33.51
C ASP A 209 4.41 35.22 32.70
N CYS A 210 3.12 35.08 32.36
CA CYS A 210 2.58 34.01 31.51
C CYS A 210 1.88 34.59 30.27
N PRO A 211 2.58 35.40 29.44
CA PRO A 211 1.99 36.03 28.27
C PRO A 211 1.62 34.98 27.20
N PRO A 212 0.61 35.23 26.35
CA PRO A 212 0.20 34.28 25.30
C PRO A 212 1.35 33.87 24.36
N GLU A 213 2.28 34.78 24.09
CA GLU A 213 3.43 34.55 23.20
C GLU A 213 4.39 33.47 23.71
N SER A 214 4.36 33.13 25.00
CA SER A 214 5.19 32.07 25.58
C SER A 214 4.92 30.68 24.99
N VAL A 215 3.81 30.47 24.27
CA VAL A 215 3.52 29.19 23.59
C VAL A 215 4.30 29.01 22.29
N LEU A 216 4.91 30.05 21.74
CA LEU A 216 5.63 29.94 20.47
C LEU A 216 6.93 29.14 20.64
N PRO A 217 7.31 28.30 19.66
CA PRO A 217 8.57 27.54 19.69
C PRO A 217 9.79 28.41 20.03
N GLY A 218 10.62 27.92 20.95
CA GLY A 218 11.83 28.61 21.41
C GLY A 218 11.60 29.68 22.49
N SER A 219 10.34 29.99 22.83
CA SER A 219 10.01 30.86 23.95
C SER A 219 10.19 30.14 25.29
N LYS A 220 10.36 30.91 26.38
CA LYS A 220 10.37 30.38 27.75
C LYS A 220 9.01 30.61 28.42
N GLY A 221 8.61 29.66 29.27
CA GLY A 221 7.40 29.77 30.08
C GLY A 221 6.21 29.03 29.47
N ALA A 222 5.01 29.51 29.78
CA ALA A 222 3.75 28.96 29.30
C ALA A 222 2.68 30.06 29.32
N TRP A 223 1.66 29.93 28.49
CA TRP A 223 0.42 30.67 28.68
C TRP A 223 -0.42 29.99 29.76
N VAL A 224 -0.98 30.79 30.68
CA VAL A 224 -1.91 30.32 31.73
C VAL A 224 -3.19 31.13 31.67
N SER A 225 -4.33 30.46 31.52
CA SER A 225 -5.65 31.12 31.48
C SER A 225 -6.09 31.60 32.87
N ARG A 226 -7.04 32.55 32.93
CA ARG A 226 -7.63 32.97 34.22
C ARG A 226 -8.59 31.94 34.80
N THR A 227 -9.33 31.25 33.93
CA THR A 227 -10.34 30.27 34.33
C THR A 227 -10.06 28.89 33.74
N SER A 228 -10.76 27.87 34.22
CA SER A 228 -10.79 26.51 33.65
C SER A 228 -11.96 26.27 32.69
N GLY A 229 -12.71 27.33 32.36
CA GLY A 229 -13.94 27.29 31.56
C GLY A 229 -13.73 27.61 30.09
N ARG A 230 -14.52 28.54 29.53
CA ARG A 230 -14.39 28.94 28.12
C ARG A 230 -13.27 29.95 27.94
N GLU A 231 -12.25 29.58 27.18
CA GLU A 231 -11.08 30.40 26.88
C GLU A 231 -10.65 30.16 25.43
N TRP A 232 -9.80 31.00 24.86
CA TRP A 232 -9.18 30.73 23.56
C TRP A 232 -7.77 31.33 23.49
N ILE A 233 -6.93 30.71 22.66
CA ILE A 233 -5.62 31.24 22.25
C ILE A 233 -5.50 31.11 20.73
N GLU A 234 -4.94 32.13 20.09
CA GLU A 234 -4.85 32.24 18.63
C GLU A 234 -3.47 32.69 18.20
N VAL A 235 -2.93 32.02 17.18
CA VAL A 235 -1.68 32.35 16.52
C VAL A 235 -1.98 32.87 15.11
N ASP A 236 -1.52 34.08 14.80
CA ASP A 236 -1.45 34.62 13.43
C ASP A 236 -0.05 34.37 12.87
N PHE A 237 0.07 33.43 11.95
CA PHE A 237 1.32 33.08 11.26
C PHE A 237 1.80 34.17 10.29
N LYS A 238 1.01 35.24 10.06
CA LYS A 238 1.26 36.37 9.14
C LYS A 238 1.18 36.04 7.65
N TYR A 239 1.22 34.78 7.27
CA TYR A 239 1.04 34.31 5.91
C TYR A 239 0.31 32.96 5.89
N ARG A 240 -0.20 32.55 4.73
CA ARG A 240 -0.84 31.25 4.52
C ARG A 240 0.20 30.13 4.69
N ARG A 241 -0.05 29.20 5.59
CA ARG A 241 0.78 28.02 5.82
C ARG A 241 0.00 26.75 5.52
N GLU A 242 0.70 25.79 4.94
CA GLU A 242 0.22 24.42 4.75
C GLU A 242 0.69 23.60 5.94
N ILE A 243 -0.26 23.02 6.67
CA ILE A 243 -0.03 22.40 7.97
C ILE A 243 -0.57 20.98 7.92
N GLY A 244 0.25 20.03 8.35
CA GLY A 244 -0.14 18.63 8.48
C GLY A 244 -0.68 18.29 9.87
N GLY A 245 -0.21 18.99 10.90
CA GLY A 245 -0.67 18.79 12.28
C GLY A 245 -0.26 19.89 13.23
N ILE A 246 -0.86 19.89 14.42
CA ILE A 246 -0.60 20.87 15.48
C ILE A 246 -0.06 20.15 16.71
N LEU A 247 1.17 20.48 17.12
CA LEU A 247 1.74 20.03 18.38
C LEU A 247 1.32 21.00 19.48
N LEU A 248 0.72 20.45 20.54
CA LEU A 248 0.34 21.13 21.75
C LEU A 248 1.05 20.49 22.94
N ARG A 249 1.73 21.28 23.76
CA ARG A 249 2.31 20.81 25.03
C ARG A 249 1.53 21.41 26.19
N TRP A 250 0.56 20.66 26.69
CA TRP A 250 -0.21 21.00 27.88
C TRP A 250 0.54 20.62 29.15
N ASP A 251 0.20 21.24 30.27
CA ASP A 251 0.55 20.73 31.60
C ASP A 251 0.09 19.27 31.74
N ARG A 252 0.96 18.41 32.27
CA ARG A 252 0.69 16.98 32.48
C ARG A 252 -0.42 16.71 33.49
N ALA A 253 -0.71 17.67 34.38
CA ALA A 253 -1.80 17.57 35.35
C ALA A 253 -3.19 17.72 34.70
N LEU A 254 -3.28 18.27 33.49
CA LEU A 254 -4.54 18.41 32.77
C LEU A 254 -5.03 17.07 32.23
N ASN A 255 -6.32 16.81 32.35
CA ASN A 255 -7.01 15.67 31.78
C ASN A 255 -8.46 16.04 31.39
N GLY A 256 -9.03 15.23 30.49
CA GLY A 256 -10.38 15.44 29.98
C GLY A 256 -10.57 16.81 29.34
N LEU A 257 -9.55 17.30 28.62
CA LEU A 257 -9.58 18.57 27.91
C LEU A 257 -10.68 18.55 26.84
N VAL A 258 -11.46 19.61 26.78
CA VAL A 258 -12.49 19.81 25.74
C VAL A 258 -12.18 21.09 24.99
N TYR A 259 -11.79 20.98 23.72
CA TYR A 259 -11.43 22.13 22.89
C TYR A 259 -11.59 21.83 21.39
N ASP A 260 -11.72 22.87 20.58
CA ASP A 260 -11.65 22.76 19.12
C ASP A 260 -10.39 23.44 18.59
N LEU A 261 -9.77 22.85 17.57
CA LEU A 261 -8.79 23.50 16.73
C LEU A 261 -9.49 24.11 15.52
N LEU A 262 -9.32 25.41 15.34
CA LEU A 262 -9.97 26.18 14.29
C LEU A 262 -8.91 26.83 13.40
N GLY A 263 -9.08 26.72 12.08
CA GLY A 263 -8.21 27.34 11.08
C GLY A 263 -8.94 28.46 10.34
N SER A 264 -8.22 29.52 9.96
CA SER A 264 -8.77 30.61 9.14
C SER A 264 -7.70 31.24 8.25
N LEU A 265 -8.10 31.70 7.06
CA LEU A 265 -7.25 32.49 6.16
C LEU A 265 -7.34 34.00 6.42
N ASP A 266 -8.50 34.48 6.88
CA ASP A 266 -8.82 35.91 7.01
C ASP A 266 -8.96 36.39 8.46
N GLY A 267 -9.01 35.47 9.42
CA GLY A 267 -9.20 35.75 10.84
C GLY A 267 -10.64 36.10 11.22
N ILE A 268 -11.59 35.93 10.29
CA ILE A 268 -13.02 36.23 10.45
C ILE A 268 -13.83 34.94 10.37
N VAL A 269 -13.65 34.16 9.31
CA VAL A 269 -14.32 32.88 9.10
C VAL A 269 -13.39 31.76 9.53
N TYR A 270 -13.84 30.93 10.48
CA TYR A 270 -13.06 29.83 11.03
C TYR A 270 -13.72 28.50 10.69
N ASP A 271 -12.91 27.58 10.16
CA ASP A 271 -13.27 26.19 9.94
C ASP A 271 -12.75 25.34 11.10
N THR A 272 -13.55 24.37 11.54
CA THR A 272 -13.10 23.40 12.55
C THR A 272 -12.19 22.38 11.90
N LEU A 273 -10.92 22.36 12.32
CA LEU A 273 -9.91 21.39 11.88
C LEU A 273 -10.06 20.07 12.63
N HIS A 274 -10.22 20.13 13.95
CA HIS A 274 -10.39 18.96 14.81
C HIS A 274 -11.13 19.34 16.10
N ALA A 275 -11.99 18.47 16.62
CA ALA A 275 -12.78 18.70 17.82
C ALA A 275 -12.47 17.65 18.89
N ILE A 276 -11.90 18.10 20.01
CA ILE A 276 -11.45 17.25 21.11
C ILE A 276 -12.50 17.26 22.23
N GLN A 277 -12.97 16.08 22.63
CA GLN A 277 -13.98 15.92 23.68
C GLN A 277 -13.44 15.33 24.99
N ASN A 278 -12.25 14.72 24.97
CA ASN A 278 -11.64 14.10 26.14
C ASN A 278 -10.11 14.01 26.00
N GLY A 279 -9.45 15.14 25.79
CA GLY A 279 -8.02 15.21 25.53
C GLY A 279 -7.14 14.97 26.76
N LYS A 280 -5.97 14.36 26.56
CA LYS A 280 -4.92 14.24 27.59
C LYS A 280 -4.07 15.52 27.71
N GLY A 281 -3.45 15.70 28.87
CA GLY A 281 -2.36 16.66 29.07
C GLY A 281 -1.03 16.18 28.50
N GLY A 282 0.05 16.94 28.72
CA GLY A 282 1.36 16.64 28.16
C GLY A 282 1.46 16.99 26.67
N SER A 283 2.37 16.33 25.95
CA SER A 283 2.56 16.56 24.50
C SER A 283 1.54 15.77 23.69
N VAL A 284 0.80 16.48 22.84
CA VAL A 284 -0.23 15.94 21.95
C VAL A 284 0.02 16.49 20.55
N LEU A 285 0.06 15.59 19.56
CA LEU A 285 0.07 15.96 18.16
C LEU A 285 -1.33 15.72 17.59
N VAL A 286 -1.98 16.76 17.11
CA VAL A 286 -3.29 16.67 16.47
C VAL A 286 -3.11 16.61 14.96
N PHE A 287 -3.61 15.54 14.33
CA PHE A 287 -3.50 15.34 12.88
C PHE A 287 -4.52 16.20 12.13
N THR A 288 -4.05 17.11 11.29
CA THR A 288 -4.88 18.04 10.49
C THR A 288 -4.38 18.03 9.04
N PRO A 289 -4.44 16.89 8.33
CA PRO A 289 -3.87 16.77 6.99
C PRO A 289 -4.57 17.71 6.00
N GLU A 290 -3.86 18.10 4.93
CA GLU A 290 -4.36 18.97 3.87
C GLU A 290 -4.97 20.31 4.37
N SER A 291 -4.55 20.77 5.55
CA SER A 291 -5.06 22.00 6.14
C SER A 291 -4.23 23.21 5.74
N GLU A 292 -4.91 24.32 5.46
CA GLU A 292 -4.27 25.59 5.16
C GLU A 292 -4.89 26.71 5.98
N MET A 293 -4.04 27.49 6.61
CA MET A 293 -4.49 28.59 7.46
C MET A 293 -3.40 29.64 7.60
N ARG A 294 -3.83 30.87 7.92
CA ARG A 294 -2.96 31.91 8.46
C ARG A 294 -3.17 32.05 9.97
N PHE A 295 -4.41 31.89 10.42
CA PHE A 295 -4.80 31.97 11.83
C PHE A 295 -5.15 30.58 12.33
N LEU A 296 -4.58 30.20 13.46
CA LEU A 296 -4.89 28.98 14.18
C LEU A 296 -5.41 29.35 15.56
N ARG A 297 -6.63 28.93 15.91
CA ARG A 297 -7.24 29.18 17.21
C ARG A 297 -7.53 27.87 17.93
N VAL A 298 -7.10 27.76 19.17
CA VAL A 298 -7.51 26.72 20.12
C VAL A 298 -8.65 27.28 20.97
N SER A 299 -9.86 26.77 20.76
CA SER A 299 -11.07 27.21 21.46
C SER A 299 -11.41 26.23 22.59
N LEU A 300 -11.07 26.59 23.82
CA LEU A 300 -11.22 25.77 25.03
C LEU A 300 -12.62 25.92 25.62
N ARG A 301 -13.21 24.80 26.06
CA ARG A 301 -14.57 24.75 26.64
C ARG A 301 -14.61 24.28 28.10
N GLY A 302 -13.74 23.36 28.49
CA GLY A 302 -13.62 22.84 29.85
C GLY A 302 -12.48 21.83 29.99
N ASN A 303 -12.23 21.36 31.21
CA ASN A 303 -11.39 20.19 31.50
C ASN A 303 -11.89 19.47 32.76
N GLN A 304 -11.67 18.15 32.85
CA GLN A 304 -12.14 17.35 33.98
C GLN A 304 -11.33 17.60 35.27
N SER A 305 -10.08 18.05 35.13
CA SER A 305 -9.22 18.40 36.26
C SER A 305 -9.70 19.63 37.04
N SER A 306 -10.59 20.44 36.45
CA SER A 306 -11.09 21.71 37.01
C SER A 306 -10.00 22.73 37.36
N ILE A 307 -8.81 22.61 36.77
CA ILE A 307 -7.68 23.55 36.94
C ILE A 307 -7.54 24.47 35.71
N ARG A 308 -6.87 25.60 35.88
CA ARG A 308 -6.61 26.57 34.79
C ARG A 308 -5.82 25.89 33.66
N TYR A 309 -6.05 26.32 32.42
CA TYR A 309 -5.26 25.84 31.30
C TYR A 309 -3.84 26.38 31.39
N ARG A 310 -2.88 25.50 31.17
CA ARG A 310 -1.47 25.86 31.02
C ARG A 310 -0.96 25.18 29.75
N LEU A 311 -0.61 26.01 28.75
CA LEU A 311 -0.08 25.59 27.46
C LEU A 311 1.36 26.09 27.35
N GLU A 312 2.30 25.15 27.24
CA GLU A 312 3.74 25.41 27.18
C GLU A 312 4.22 25.60 25.75
N GLU A 313 3.58 24.94 24.79
CA GLU A 313 3.95 25.02 23.38
C GLU A 313 2.73 24.85 22.48
N LEU A 314 2.67 25.65 21.42
CA LEU A 314 1.77 25.50 20.28
C LEU A 314 2.61 25.67 19.02
N SER A 315 2.73 24.60 18.23
CA SER A 315 3.54 24.61 17.02
C SER A 315 2.87 23.89 15.86
N ALA A 316 3.04 24.46 14.67
CA ALA A 316 2.52 23.89 13.43
C ALA A 316 3.57 22.96 12.81
N VAL A 317 3.17 21.73 12.54
CA VAL A 317 3.97 20.75 11.81
C VAL A 317 3.71 20.93 10.32
N PRO A 318 4.75 21.15 9.50
CA PRO A 318 4.59 21.29 8.05
C PRO A 318 3.89 20.09 7.39
N SER A 319 3.07 20.37 6.38
CA SER A 319 2.37 19.30 5.63
C SER A 319 3.33 18.31 4.98
N GLU A 320 4.54 18.73 4.57
CA GLU A 320 5.55 17.87 3.96
C GLU A 320 6.04 16.75 4.90
N SER A 321 6.05 17.00 6.21
CA SER A 321 6.47 16.02 7.21
C SER A 321 5.32 15.14 7.70
N LEU A 322 4.07 15.57 7.51
CA LEU A 322 2.91 14.97 8.17
C LEU A 322 1.64 15.07 7.31
N SER A 323 1.69 14.47 6.11
CA SER A 323 0.58 14.43 5.15
C SER A 323 -0.25 13.15 5.23
N THR A 324 0.34 12.04 5.70
CA THR A 324 -0.32 10.74 5.79
C THR A 324 -0.49 10.29 7.24
N ILE A 325 -1.46 9.39 7.46
CA ILE A 325 -1.67 8.80 8.79
C ILE A 325 -0.47 7.95 9.24
N ASN A 326 0.25 7.33 8.30
CA ASN A 326 1.48 6.60 8.59
C ASN A 326 2.57 7.55 9.12
N GLN A 327 2.78 8.70 8.47
CA GLN A 327 3.71 9.74 8.96
C GLN A 327 3.30 10.28 10.34
N TYR A 328 1.99 10.44 10.58
CA TYR A 328 1.49 10.82 11.90
C TYR A 328 1.90 9.82 12.99
N VAL A 329 1.70 8.53 12.74
CA VAL A 329 2.10 7.48 13.69
C VAL A 329 3.62 7.36 13.83
N GLU A 330 4.40 7.57 12.77
CA GLU A 330 5.88 7.66 12.86
C GLU A 330 6.32 8.79 13.79
N HIS A 331 5.66 9.95 13.77
CA HIS A 331 5.94 11.04 14.71
C HIS A 331 5.61 10.67 16.15
N LEU A 332 4.49 9.96 16.38
CA LEU A 332 4.14 9.46 17.70
C LEU A 332 5.16 8.42 18.19
N ALA A 333 5.59 7.51 17.31
CA ALA A 333 6.55 6.46 17.61
C ALA A 333 7.93 7.05 17.95
N ALA A 334 8.39 8.07 17.23
CA ALA A 334 9.66 8.74 17.48
C ALA A 334 9.71 9.46 18.85
N ALA A 335 8.56 9.89 19.37
CA ALA A 335 8.45 10.55 20.68
C ALA A 335 8.18 9.57 21.84
N ALA A 336 7.91 8.30 21.55
CA ALA A 336 7.55 7.29 22.54
C ALA A 336 8.76 6.43 22.94
N PRO A 337 8.72 5.77 24.12
CA PRO A 337 9.70 4.76 24.48
C PRO A 337 9.80 3.65 23.42
N SER A 338 11.01 3.13 23.19
CA SER A 338 11.20 1.97 22.33
C SER A 338 10.33 0.80 22.80
N GLY A 339 9.74 0.07 21.86
CA GLY A 339 8.80 -1.00 22.17
C GLY A 339 7.34 -0.54 22.31
N SER A 340 7.05 0.77 22.31
CA SER A 340 5.67 1.26 22.35
C SER A 340 4.91 1.09 21.04
N PHE A 341 5.58 1.06 19.89
CA PHE A 341 4.95 0.89 18.57
C PHE A 341 5.54 -0.34 17.86
N PRO A 342 4.86 -0.87 16.82
CA PRO A 342 5.48 -1.84 15.91
C PRO A 342 6.84 -1.34 15.41
N ARG A 343 7.84 -2.23 15.40
CA ARG A 343 9.24 -1.87 15.13
C ARG A 343 9.48 -1.13 13.81
N TYR A 344 8.63 -1.36 12.80
CA TYR A 344 8.77 -0.72 11.49
C TYR A 344 8.46 0.78 11.50
N PHE A 345 7.68 1.28 12.47
CA PHE A 345 7.51 2.73 12.68
C PHE A 345 8.76 3.39 13.27
N SER A 346 9.73 2.59 13.73
CA SER A 346 11.08 3.04 14.10
C SER A 346 12.12 2.64 13.04
N HIS A 347 11.67 2.42 11.79
CA HIS A 347 12.51 2.05 10.64
C HIS A 347 13.31 0.75 10.83
N GLN A 348 12.82 -0.18 11.65
CA GLN A 348 13.41 -1.52 11.81
C GLN A 348 12.59 -2.55 11.02
N GLN A 349 13.28 -3.43 10.29
CA GLN A 349 12.62 -4.50 9.54
C GLN A 349 11.83 -5.42 10.48
N SER A 350 10.59 -5.74 10.08
CA SER A 350 9.74 -6.73 10.74
C SER A 350 9.52 -7.93 9.83
N TYR A 351 9.90 -9.11 10.30
CA TYR A 351 9.60 -10.39 9.67
C TYR A 351 8.23 -10.89 10.13
N TRP A 352 7.49 -11.49 9.21
CA TRP A 352 6.18 -12.06 9.47
C TRP A 352 5.91 -13.28 8.58
N THR A 353 4.95 -14.09 9.00
CA THR A 353 4.45 -15.26 8.26
C THR A 353 2.92 -15.19 8.16
N ILE A 354 2.33 -16.02 7.29
CA ILE A 354 0.87 -16.08 7.09
C ILE A 354 0.26 -17.24 7.86
N VAL A 355 -0.98 -17.06 8.31
CA VAL A 355 -1.80 -18.11 8.91
C VAL A 355 -3.19 -18.06 8.28
N GLY A 356 -3.57 -19.16 7.63
CA GLY A 356 -4.86 -19.28 6.95
C GLY A 356 -5.17 -20.72 6.58
N MET A 357 -6.32 -20.92 5.94
CA MET A 357 -6.78 -22.24 5.48
C MET A 357 -6.43 -22.43 4.00
N PRO A 358 -6.01 -23.63 3.54
CA PRO A 358 -5.74 -23.90 2.12
C PRO A 358 -6.87 -23.55 1.14
N SER A 359 -8.11 -23.58 1.62
CA SER A 359 -9.34 -23.34 0.86
C SER A 359 -10.00 -22.00 1.20
N GLY A 360 -9.40 -21.19 2.07
CA GLY A 360 -9.91 -19.88 2.45
C GLY A 360 -9.50 -18.77 1.48
N GLU A 361 -10.19 -17.64 1.57
CA GLU A 361 -9.81 -16.35 0.93
C GLU A 361 -9.30 -15.34 1.99
N ASP A 362 -9.33 -15.76 3.25
CA ASP A 362 -9.08 -14.93 4.41
C ASP A 362 -7.83 -15.47 5.15
N GLU A 363 -6.91 -14.57 5.50
CA GLU A 363 -5.63 -14.92 6.14
C GLU A 363 -5.13 -13.82 7.10
N ALA A 364 -4.53 -14.28 8.20
CA ALA A 364 -3.85 -13.44 9.18
C ALA A 364 -2.35 -13.34 8.87
N LEU A 365 -1.73 -12.25 9.30
CA LEU A 365 -0.27 -12.14 9.35
C LEU A 365 0.19 -12.25 10.80
N PHE A 366 1.29 -12.95 11.04
CA PHE A 366 1.88 -13.15 12.37
C PHE A 366 3.34 -12.76 12.36
N ASN A 367 3.71 -11.78 13.17
CA ASN A 367 5.07 -11.26 13.18
C ASN A 367 5.98 -11.95 14.22
N GLU A 368 7.27 -11.70 14.09
CA GLU A 368 8.31 -12.21 14.99
C GLU A 368 8.19 -11.71 16.44
N ASP A 369 7.39 -10.66 16.69
CA ASP A 369 7.10 -10.10 18.02
C ASP A 369 5.92 -10.79 18.72
N GLY A 370 5.23 -11.71 18.05
CA GLY A 370 4.05 -12.37 18.60
C GLY A 370 2.76 -11.55 18.48
N SER A 371 2.77 -10.49 17.67
CA SER A 371 1.57 -9.76 17.25
C SER A 371 1.00 -10.40 15.98
N PHE A 372 -0.34 -10.47 15.88
CA PHE A 372 -0.98 -10.91 14.66
C PHE A 372 -2.03 -9.91 14.16
N GLU A 373 -1.98 -9.62 12.86
CA GLU A 373 -3.01 -8.91 12.11
C GLU A 373 -4.15 -9.87 11.84
N VAL A 374 -5.37 -9.49 12.23
CA VAL A 374 -6.50 -10.42 12.24
C VAL A 374 -7.07 -10.72 10.86
N ASP A 375 -6.86 -9.81 9.92
CA ASP A 375 -7.34 -9.86 8.53
C ASP A 375 -6.71 -8.69 7.75
N LYS A 376 -6.82 -8.72 6.43
CA LYS A 376 -6.25 -7.74 5.49
C LYS A 376 -6.70 -6.31 5.78
N GLN A 377 -5.70 -5.43 5.96
CA GLN A 377 -5.88 -4.02 6.32
C GLN A 377 -6.66 -3.81 7.62
N ARG A 378 -6.67 -4.82 8.51
CA ARG A 378 -7.31 -4.74 9.82
C ARG A 378 -6.28 -4.63 10.94
N PHE A 379 -6.81 -4.40 12.13
CA PHE A 379 -6.06 -4.23 13.35
C PHE A 379 -5.25 -5.48 13.72
N SER A 380 -4.30 -5.31 14.63
CA SER A 380 -3.53 -6.39 15.21
C SER A 380 -3.83 -6.58 16.69
N ILE A 381 -3.57 -7.79 17.19
CA ILE A 381 -3.57 -8.10 18.60
C ILE A 381 -2.12 -8.32 19.04
N GLU A 382 -1.67 -7.54 20.02
CA GLU A 382 -0.28 -7.56 20.51
C GLU A 382 -0.23 -7.86 22.02
N PRO A 383 0.62 -8.80 22.47
CA PRO A 383 0.77 -9.12 23.88
C PRO A 383 1.79 -8.22 24.60
N PHE A 384 1.44 -7.77 25.80
CA PHE A 384 2.32 -7.03 26.71
C PHE A 384 2.29 -7.62 28.12
N ILE A 385 3.38 -7.45 28.88
CA ILE A 385 3.49 -7.90 30.27
C ILE A 385 3.89 -6.69 31.13
N PHE A 386 3.07 -6.31 32.10
CA PHE A 386 3.47 -5.36 33.13
C PHE A 386 3.89 -6.14 34.37
N HIS A 387 5.12 -5.93 34.82
CA HIS A 387 5.65 -6.58 36.01
C HIS A 387 5.50 -5.65 37.22
N ASP A 388 4.83 -6.13 38.27
CA ASP A 388 4.59 -5.30 39.48
C ASP A 388 5.91 -4.95 40.17
N GLN A 389 6.87 -5.88 40.18
CA GLN A 389 8.21 -5.58 40.68
C GLN A 389 8.95 -4.74 39.65
N GLY A 390 9.24 -3.49 39.99
CA GLY A 390 9.88 -2.52 39.12
C GLY A 390 8.92 -1.66 38.30
N ALA A 391 7.60 -1.89 38.40
CA ALA A 391 6.55 -1.12 37.73
C ALA A 391 6.86 -0.87 36.23
N LYS A 392 7.26 -1.93 35.53
CA LYS A 392 7.78 -1.86 34.16
C LYS A 392 6.89 -2.65 33.20
N LEU A 393 6.57 -2.03 32.07
CA LEU A 393 6.03 -2.71 30.91
C LEU A 393 7.16 -3.39 30.13
N LEU A 394 7.07 -4.71 29.96
CA LEU A 394 7.93 -5.51 29.12
C LEU A 394 7.32 -5.58 27.71
N THR A 395 8.11 -5.18 26.73
CA THR A 395 7.73 -5.08 25.33
C THR A 395 8.63 -5.97 24.47
N TRP A 396 8.55 -5.85 23.14
CA TRP A 396 9.34 -6.71 22.25
C TRP A 396 10.83 -6.39 22.34
N THR A 397 11.21 -5.19 22.79
CA THR A 397 12.61 -4.77 22.99
C THR A 397 13.26 -5.42 24.22
N ASP A 398 12.48 -5.96 25.15
CA ASP A 398 12.97 -6.48 26.44
C ASP A 398 13.23 -7.99 26.44
N CYS A 399 13.20 -8.65 25.28
CA CYS A 399 13.22 -10.11 25.19
C CYS A 399 14.14 -10.66 24.11
N ARG A 400 14.56 -11.92 24.28
CA ARG A 400 15.06 -12.75 23.19
C ARG A 400 13.89 -13.42 22.49
N GLN A 401 13.85 -13.36 21.17
CA GLN A 401 12.80 -13.92 20.32
C GLN A 401 13.28 -15.19 19.63
N GLU A 402 12.43 -16.21 19.62
CA GLU A 402 12.62 -17.47 18.89
C GLU A 402 11.34 -17.78 18.12
N GLN A 403 11.46 -18.16 16.86
CA GLN A 403 10.34 -18.57 16.01
C GLN A 403 10.49 -20.03 15.62
N SER A 404 9.37 -20.76 15.60
CA SER A 404 9.33 -22.15 15.18
C SER A 404 8.03 -22.47 14.45
N LEU A 405 8.09 -23.45 13.57
CA LEU A 405 6.94 -24.11 12.98
C LEU A 405 6.67 -25.42 13.72
N GLU A 406 5.41 -25.82 13.86
CA GLU A 406 5.08 -27.13 14.43
C GLU A 406 5.75 -28.24 13.59
N LYS A 407 6.45 -29.17 14.27
CA LYS A 407 7.28 -30.22 13.66
C LYS A 407 8.33 -29.68 12.65
N ASP A 408 8.77 -28.43 12.79
CA ASP A 408 9.75 -27.74 11.95
C ASP A 408 9.32 -27.49 10.48
N TYR A 409 8.07 -27.76 10.10
CA TYR A 409 7.62 -27.47 8.72
C TYR A 409 6.13 -27.15 8.56
N LEU A 410 5.26 -27.54 9.50
CA LEU A 410 3.82 -27.26 9.37
C LEU A 410 3.59 -25.76 9.55
N PRO A 411 2.74 -25.11 8.73
CA PRO A 411 2.47 -23.67 8.79
C PRO A 411 1.56 -23.32 9.99
N LEU A 412 1.99 -23.74 11.18
CA LEU A 412 1.40 -23.54 12.50
C LEU A 412 2.47 -22.86 13.35
N PRO A 413 2.64 -21.54 13.20
CA PRO A 413 3.77 -20.83 13.77
C PRO A 413 3.63 -20.61 15.27
N THR A 414 4.79 -20.54 15.94
CA THR A 414 4.92 -20.17 17.35
C THR A 414 6.05 -19.17 17.52
N VAL A 415 5.80 -18.13 18.31
CA VAL A 415 6.79 -17.15 18.75
C VAL A 415 6.99 -17.29 20.25
N LYS A 416 8.24 -17.38 20.68
CA LYS A 416 8.64 -17.42 22.08
C LYS A 416 9.46 -16.18 22.42
N ARG A 417 8.98 -15.41 23.40
CA ARG A 417 9.63 -14.23 23.97
C ARG A 417 10.14 -14.56 25.36
N SER A 418 11.46 -14.60 25.50
CA SER A 418 12.15 -14.92 26.75
C SER A 418 12.60 -13.65 27.43
N TYR A 419 12.03 -13.37 28.60
CA TYR A 419 12.42 -12.29 29.53
C TYR A 419 13.23 -12.90 30.69
N PRO A 420 13.79 -12.08 31.61
CA PRO A 420 14.55 -12.60 32.75
C PRO A 420 13.77 -13.61 33.61
N ASP A 421 12.53 -13.30 33.98
CA ASP A 421 11.76 -14.11 34.95
C ASP A 421 10.62 -14.92 34.33
N VAL A 422 10.18 -14.52 33.13
CA VAL A 422 9.01 -15.11 32.46
C VAL A 422 9.30 -15.40 30.99
N VAL A 423 8.62 -16.41 30.46
CA VAL A 423 8.61 -16.72 29.04
C VAL A 423 7.18 -16.63 28.54
N LEU A 424 6.96 -15.88 27.46
CA LEU A 424 5.69 -15.82 26.76
C LEU A 424 5.78 -16.62 25.45
N THR A 425 4.92 -17.61 25.30
CA THR A 425 4.78 -18.38 24.06
C THR A 425 3.44 -18.05 23.41
N THR A 426 3.47 -17.62 22.15
CA THR A 426 2.28 -17.31 21.33
C THR A 426 2.22 -18.30 20.17
N SER A 427 1.17 -19.10 20.09
CA SER A 427 0.91 -20.03 18.97
C SER A 427 -0.35 -19.59 18.23
N LEU A 428 -0.31 -19.58 16.90
CA LEU A 428 -1.42 -19.14 16.05
C LEU A 428 -1.82 -20.24 15.06
N LEU A 429 -3.12 -20.40 14.85
CA LEU A 429 -3.67 -21.29 13.81
C LEU A 429 -4.97 -20.73 13.24
N ALA A 430 -5.29 -21.13 12.02
CA ALA A 430 -6.63 -20.98 11.44
C ALA A 430 -7.42 -22.28 11.63
N THR A 431 -8.71 -22.16 11.91
CA THR A 431 -9.63 -23.30 12.11
C THR A 431 -11.01 -23.00 11.54
N GLY A 432 -11.84 -24.04 11.41
CA GLY A 432 -13.17 -23.97 10.80
C GLY A 432 -13.13 -24.13 9.28
N GLU A 433 -14.29 -24.04 8.65
CA GLU A 433 -14.45 -24.17 7.19
C GLU A 433 -15.25 -23.00 6.61
N GLN A 434 -14.82 -22.51 5.45
CA GLN A 434 -15.51 -21.47 4.67
C GLN A 434 -15.96 -20.29 5.54
N LYS A 435 -17.29 -20.09 5.68
CA LYS A 435 -17.89 -18.98 6.42
C LYS A 435 -17.64 -19.01 7.93
N GLN A 436 -17.24 -20.16 8.49
CA GLN A 436 -16.92 -20.33 9.92
C GLN A 436 -15.42 -20.24 10.21
N ALA A 437 -14.59 -19.96 9.20
CA ALA A 437 -13.16 -19.83 9.37
C ALA A 437 -12.83 -18.74 10.39
N SER A 438 -11.92 -19.05 11.30
CA SER A 438 -11.52 -18.20 12.41
C SER A 438 -10.05 -18.38 12.73
N ILE A 439 -9.43 -17.33 13.27
CA ILE A 439 -8.11 -17.39 13.88
C ILE A 439 -8.25 -17.77 15.35
N LEU A 440 -7.42 -18.69 15.82
CA LEU A 440 -7.21 -19.02 17.22
C LEU A 440 -5.75 -18.74 17.61
N ALA A 441 -5.56 -17.94 18.66
CA ALA A 441 -4.27 -17.65 19.24
C ALA A 441 -4.22 -18.17 20.69
N ARG A 442 -3.16 -18.89 21.06
CA ARG A 442 -2.89 -19.29 22.44
C ARG A 442 -1.66 -18.56 22.95
N TYR A 443 -1.83 -17.87 24.07
CA TYR A 443 -0.78 -17.21 24.83
C TYR A 443 -0.52 -17.99 26.11
N THR A 444 0.71 -18.43 26.31
CA THR A 444 1.15 -19.11 27.54
C THR A 444 2.26 -18.27 28.19
N LEU A 445 1.94 -17.63 29.32
CA LEU A 445 2.90 -16.90 30.13
C LEU A 445 3.38 -17.81 31.27
N LYS A 446 4.64 -18.21 31.23
CA LYS A 446 5.25 -19.14 32.20
C LYS A 446 6.29 -18.44 33.06
N ASN A 447 6.22 -18.66 34.37
CA ASN A 447 7.29 -18.26 35.29
C ASN A 447 8.45 -19.26 35.21
N VAL A 448 9.61 -18.80 34.74
CA VAL A 448 10.83 -19.62 34.61
C VAL A 448 11.86 -19.31 35.70
N SER A 449 11.59 -18.30 36.53
CA SER A 449 12.42 -17.97 37.68
C SER A 449 12.22 -18.95 38.85
N ARG A 450 13.06 -18.82 39.88
CA ARG A 450 12.89 -19.53 41.16
C ARG A 450 12.01 -18.77 42.16
N GLN A 451 11.55 -17.57 41.81
CA GLN A 451 10.75 -16.70 42.66
C GLN A 451 9.32 -16.60 42.16
N ARG A 452 8.42 -16.11 43.02
CA ARG A 452 7.03 -15.81 42.64
C ARG A 452 7.02 -14.54 41.76
N SER A 453 6.32 -14.58 40.62
CA SER A 453 6.20 -13.45 39.69
C SER A 453 4.77 -12.93 39.67
N LYS A 454 4.59 -11.60 39.76
CA LYS A 454 3.29 -10.94 39.81
C LYS A 454 3.21 -9.79 38.83
N GLY A 455 2.03 -9.59 38.25
CA GLY A 455 1.81 -8.52 37.31
C GLY A 455 0.49 -8.61 36.55
N SER A 456 0.48 -7.95 35.40
CA SER A 456 -0.63 -7.97 34.45
C SER A 456 -0.16 -8.42 33.07
N PHE A 457 -0.87 -9.36 32.48
CA PHE A 457 -0.76 -9.72 31.07
C PHE A 457 -1.85 -8.97 30.28
N PHE A 458 -1.46 -8.29 29.22
CA PHE A 458 -2.36 -7.51 28.38
C PHE A 458 -2.39 -8.05 26.96
N LEU A 459 -3.59 -8.04 26.37
CA LEU A 459 -3.81 -8.26 24.94
C LEU A 459 -4.36 -6.96 24.37
N ALA A 460 -3.49 -6.19 23.72
CA ALA A 460 -3.83 -4.91 23.13
C ALA A 460 -4.37 -5.11 21.71
N ILE A 461 -5.52 -4.50 21.41
CA ILE A 461 -6.10 -4.35 20.08
C ILE A 461 -5.61 -3.01 19.52
N ARG A 462 -4.77 -3.06 18.48
CA ARG A 462 -4.02 -1.90 17.98
C ARG A 462 -4.38 -1.55 16.54
N PRO A 463 -4.50 -0.26 16.18
CA PRO A 463 -4.83 0.20 14.83
C PRO A 463 -3.62 0.11 13.87
N TYR A 464 -2.83 -0.96 13.96
CA TYR A 464 -1.66 -1.19 13.14
C TYR A 464 -1.75 -2.58 12.52
N GLN A 465 -1.42 -2.67 11.24
CA GLN A 465 -1.19 -3.91 10.51
C GLN A 465 0.12 -4.55 10.97
N VAL A 466 0.26 -5.85 10.73
CA VAL A 466 1.58 -6.51 10.75
C VAL A 466 2.32 -6.20 9.44
N ASN A 467 1.58 -6.02 8.35
CA ASN A 467 2.12 -5.53 7.08
C ASN A 467 2.79 -4.13 7.27
N PRO A 468 4.11 -4.00 7.08
CA PRO A 468 4.84 -2.76 7.37
C PRO A 468 4.59 -1.67 6.31
N THR A 469 4.86 -0.40 6.65
CA THR A 469 4.73 0.75 5.73
C THR A 469 5.61 0.64 4.48
N SER A 470 6.70 -0.15 4.54
CA SER A 470 7.57 -0.42 3.40
C SER A 470 6.94 -1.32 2.33
N GLN A 471 5.77 -1.93 2.58
CA GLN A 471 5.05 -2.79 1.65
C GLN A 471 3.73 -2.12 1.23
N TRP A 472 3.67 -1.62 -0.01
CA TRP A 472 2.63 -0.69 -0.46
C TRP A 472 2.10 -0.90 -1.90
N LEU A 473 2.43 -2.01 -2.56
CA LEU A 473 2.09 -2.24 -3.98
C LEU A 473 0.56 -2.24 -4.21
N ASN A 474 -0.13 -3.31 -3.82
CA ASN A 474 -1.60 -3.38 -3.90
C ASN A 474 -2.27 -2.61 -2.77
N PHE A 475 -1.84 -2.88 -1.52
CA PHE A 475 -2.38 -2.30 -0.30
C PHE A 475 -1.27 -1.57 0.45
N GLU A 476 -1.59 -0.44 1.05
CA GLU A 476 -0.68 0.29 1.93
C GLU A 476 -0.61 -0.40 3.31
N GLY A 477 0.60 -0.77 3.75
CA GLY A 477 0.86 -1.24 5.11
C GLY A 477 0.94 -0.12 6.14
N GLY A 478 1.13 -0.49 7.41
CA GLY A 478 1.17 0.44 8.55
C GLY A 478 -0.17 0.55 9.26
N VAL A 479 -0.80 1.73 9.24
CA VAL A 479 -2.05 1.96 9.99
C VAL A 479 -3.22 1.13 9.44
N ALA A 480 -4.02 0.57 10.35
CA ALA A 480 -5.32 -0.04 10.07
C ALA A 480 -6.41 0.80 10.74
N ARG A 481 -7.25 1.46 9.95
CA ARG A 481 -8.25 2.41 10.44
C ARG A 481 -9.29 1.73 11.35
N ILE A 482 -9.46 2.25 12.56
CA ILE A 482 -10.49 1.86 13.53
C ILE A 482 -11.25 3.12 13.98
N ASP A 483 -12.40 3.38 13.34
CA ASP A 483 -13.23 4.54 13.66
C ASP A 483 -14.01 4.39 14.97
N SER A 484 -14.31 3.16 15.38
CA SER A 484 -15.00 2.88 16.63
C SER A 484 -14.65 1.52 17.18
N MET A 485 -14.67 1.43 18.51
CA MET A 485 -14.42 0.20 19.24
C MET A 485 -15.29 0.16 20.49
N SER A 486 -15.78 -1.03 20.84
CA SER A 486 -16.38 -1.30 22.14
C SER A 486 -15.85 -2.57 22.74
N ILE A 487 -15.75 -2.64 24.06
CA ILE A 487 -15.29 -3.80 24.82
C ILE A 487 -16.18 -4.03 26.02
N GLU A 488 -16.68 -5.25 26.16
CA GLU A 488 -17.56 -5.68 27.24
C GLU A 488 -17.17 -7.09 27.69
N GLY A 489 -16.74 -7.20 28.95
CA GLY A 489 -16.27 -8.46 29.53
C GLY A 489 -15.17 -9.12 28.69
N ASN A 490 -15.50 -10.26 28.07
CA ASN A 490 -14.60 -11.10 27.28
C ASN A 490 -14.56 -10.75 25.79
N ARG A 491 -15.21 -9.66 25.38
CA ARG A 491 -15.49 -9.41 23.97
C ARG A 491 -15.20 -7.98 23.58
N ALA A 492 -14.61 -7.82 22.40
CA ALA A 492 -14.48 -6.53 21.74
C ALA A 492 -15.16 -6.57 20.37
N ILE A 493 -15.78 -5.46 19.99
CA ILE A 493 -16.26 -5.18 18.65
C ILE A 493 -15.37 -4.07 18.09
N VAL A 494 -14.72 -4.37 16.97
CA VAL A 494 -13.75 -3.49 16.30
C VAL A 494 -14.23 -3.31 14.87
N GLY A 495 -14.94 -2.22 14.60
CA GLY A 495 -15.70 -2.07 13.35
C GLY A 495 -16.69 -3.22 13.16
N ASP A 496 -16.49 -4.02 12.12
CA ASP A 496 -17.27 -5.21 11.76
C ASP A 496 -16.65 -6.53 12.25
N LYS A 497 -15.55 -6.50 13.01
CA LYS A 497 -14.92 -7.70 13.57
C LYS A 497 -15.25 -7.86 15.05
N ARG A 498 -15.28 -9.12 15.49
CA ARG A 498 -15.44 -9.50 16.90
C ARG A 498 -14.15 -10.17 17.37
N VAL A 499 -13.72 -9.85 18.59
CA VAL A 499 -12.62 -10.53 19.29
C VAL A 499 -13.19 -11.12 20.56
N SER A 500 -13.00 -12.43 20.77
CA SER A 500 -13.44 -13.14 21.97
C SER A 500 -12.24 -13.73 22.71
N VAL A 501 -12.17 -13.56 24.03
CA VAL A 501 -11.04 -14.03 24.85
C VAL A 501 -11.48 -15.02 25.93
N SER A 502 -10.63 -15.99 26.26
CA SER A 502 -10.89 -17.01 27.27
C SER A 502 -10.73 -16.48 28.70
N GLY A 503 -11.24 -17.24 29.69
CA GLY A 503 -11.13 -16.88 31.10
C GLY A 503 -12.02 -15.70 31.46
N ALA A 504 -11.62 -14.86 32.41
CA ALA A 504 -12.28 -13.60 32.73
C ALA A 504 -11.21 -12.51 32.87
N PRO A 505 -11.10 -11.56 31.93
CA PRO A 505 -10.26 -10.38 32.09
C PRO A 505 -10.64 -9.65 33.38
N PHE A 506 -9.65 -9.22 34.16
CA PHE A 506 -9.93 -8.43 35.38
C PHE A 506 -10.33 -6.99 35.04
N ALA A 507 -9.84 -6.49 33.90
CA ALA A 507 -10.16 -5.18 33.36
C ALA A 507 -10.10 -5.23 31.84
N ALA A 508 -10.92 -4.39 31.21
CA ALA A 508 -10.95 -4.20 29.77
C ALA A 508 -11.40 -2.77 29.48
N GLY A 509 -10.82 -2.14 28.47
CA GLY A 509 -11.16 -0.75 28.13
C GLY A 509 -10.65 -0.31 26.78
N VAL A 510 -11.23 0.77 26.27
CA VAL A 510 -10.92 1.37 24.97
C VAL A 510 -10.61 2.86 25.09
N THR A 511 -9.78 3.36 24.19
CA THR A 511 -9.34 4.75 24.11
C THR A 511 -9.36 5.24 22.66
N ASN A 512 -9.51 6.54 22.47
CA ASN A 512 -9.22 7.21 21.20
C ASN A 512 -7.86 7.93 21.32
N ILE A 513 -7.29 8.34 20.19
CA ILE A 513 -5.95 8.93 20.16
C ILE A 513 -5.85 10.23 20.96
N ASP A 514 -6.92 11.03 21.00
CA ASP A 514 -6.98 12.29 21.75
C ASP A 514 -6.82 12.07 23.28
N ALA A 515 -7.37 10.95 23.79
CA ALA A 515 -7.24 10.55 25.20
C ALA A 515 -5.91 9.83 25.51
N GLY A 516 -5.14 9.47 24.49
CA GLY A 516 -3.83 8.81 24.59
C GLY A 516 -3.81 7.41 23.97
N GLU A 517 -2.61 6.97 23.60
CA GLU A 517 -2.40 5.64 22.98
C GLU A 517 -2.50 4.54 24.04
N ILE A 518 -3.01 3.35 23.66
CA ILE A 518 -3.27 2.26 24.60
C ILE A 518 -2.07 1.88 25.46
N VAL A 519 -0.86 1.86 24.89
CA VAL A 519 0.39 1.49 25.57
C VAL A 519 0.73 2.47 26.71
N GLU A 520 0.29 3.72 26.64
CA GLU A 520 0.45 4.67 27.76
C GLU A 520 -0.31 4.20 29.01
N TYR A 521 -1.48 3.59 28.84
CA TYR A 521 -2.25 2.99 29.95
C TYR A 521 -1.60 1.71 30.45
N LEU A 522 -1.14 0.85 29.54
CA LEU A 522 -0.47 -0.41 29.87
C LEU A 522 0.84 -0.17 30.63
N ALA A 523 1.57 0.90 30.28
CA ALA A 523 2.78 1.33 30.97
C ALA A 523 2.54 1.73 32.44
N ARG A 524 1.29 1.99 32.82
CA ARG A 524 0.87 2.24 34.22
C ARG A 524 0.22 1.00 34.86
N GLY A 525 0.19 -0.14 34.18
CA GLY A 525 -0.46 -1.36 34.65
C GLY A 525 -1.99 -1.29 34.64
N THR A 526 -2.58 -0.41 33.82
CA THR A 526 -4.03 -0.13 33.77
C THR A 526 -4.61 -0.28 32.36
N THR A 527 -5.93 -0.36 32.25
CA THR A 527 -6.65 -0.17 30.98
C THR A 527 -7.42 1.17 31.02
N PRO A 528 -7.84 1.71 29.86
CA PRO A 528 -8.79 2.82 29.83
C PRO A 528 -10.08 2.48 30.59
N ALA A 529 -10.80 3.51 31.08
CA ALA A 529 -12.07 3.32 31.80
C ALA A 529 -13.29 3.20 30.88
N ASN A 530 -13.18 3.67 29.63
CA ASN A 530 -14.30 3.65 28.68
C ASN A 530 -14.51 2.24 28.13
N SER A 531 -15.78 1.84 28.00
CA SER A 531 -16.17 0.60 27.31
C SER A 531 -16.46 0.82 25.81
N ARG A 532 -16.60 2.08 25.35
CA ARG A 532 -16.83 2.43 23.95
C ARG A 532 -16.18 3.76 23.59
N VAL A 533 -15.64 3.85 22.38
CA VAL A 533 -15.09 5.09 21.81
C VAL A 533 -15.44 5.23 20.32
N ILE A 534 -15.44 6.48 19.88
CA ILE A 534 -15.37 6.87 18.47
C ILE A 534 -14.09 7.68 18.32
N ASP A 535 -13.33 7.41 17.27
CA ASP A 535 -12.10 8.11 16.95
C ASP A 535 -12.17 8.61 15.49
N PRO A 536 -12.38 9.93 15.28
CA PRO A 536 -12.44 10.51 13.94
C PRO A 536 -11.14 10.36 13.13
N VAL A 537 -9.99 10.23 13.81
CA VAL A 537 -8.68 10.01 13.18
C VAL A 537 -8.53 8.54 12.76
N GLY A 538 -9.32 7.65 13.35
CA GLY A 538 -9.36 6.23 13.02
C GLY A 538 -8.28 5.42 13.75
N LEU A 539 -7.89 5.83 14.96
CA LEU A 539 -6.86 5.18 15.77
C LEU A 539 -7.41 4.67 17.12
N ALA A 540 -8.70 4.33 17.19
CA ALA A 540 -9.27 3.73 18.39
C ALA A 540 -8.51 2.45 18.75
N SER A 541 -8.20 2.27 20.03
CA SER A 541 -7.44 1.12 20.53
C SER A 541 -8.00 0.64 21.86
N GLY A 542 -7.65 -0.57 22.27
CA GLY A 542 -8.16 -1.13 23.53
C GLY A 542 -7.32 -2.30 24.03
N ALA A 543 -7.62 -2.79 25.22
CA ALA A 543 -6.93 -3.96 25.75
C ALA A 543 -7.81 -4.77 26.70
N PHE A 544 -7.58 -6.08 26.71
CA PHE A 544 -7.96 -6.98 27.81
C PHE A 544 -6.79 -7.14 28.76
N ALA A 545 -7.07 -7.23 30.06
CA ALA A 545 -6.05 -7.36 31.08
C ALA A 545 -6.33 -8.56 32.00
N TYR A 546 -5.29 -9.34 32.30
CA TYR A 546 -5.31 -10.50 33.19
C TYR A 546 -4.29 -10.29 34.31
N LYS A 547 -4.71 -10.34 35.57
CA LYS A 547 -3.76 -10.37 36.69
C LYS A 547 -3.16 -11.77 36.76
N PHE A 548 -1.85 -11.84 36.99
CA PHE A 548 -1.17 -13.10 37.24
C PHE A 548 -0.39 -13.03 38.55
N ASP A 549 -0.35 -14.18 39.22
CA ASP A 549 0.41 -14.39 40.43
C ASP A 549 0.97 -15.82 40.39
N LEU A 550 2.08 -15.99 39.68
CA LEU A 550 2.60 -17.29 39.26
C LEU A 550 3.71 -17.76 40.21
N LEU A 551 3.56 -18.94 40.79
CA LEU A 551 4.67 -19.63 41.48
C LEU A 551 5.70 -20.10 40.45
N PRO A 552 6.92 -20.50 40.89
CA PRO A 552 7.90 -21.09 39.98
C PRO A 552 7.29 -22.24 39.18
N LYS A 553 7.45 -22.20 37.85
CA LYS A 553 6.90 -23.16 36.86
C LYS A 553 5.41 -23.04 36.55
N ASP A 554 4.64 -22.25 37.30
CA ASP A 554 3.23 -22.00 36.97
C ASP A 554 3.09 -21.25 35.64
N SER A 555 1.91 -21.37 35.05
CA SER A 555 1.59 -20.71 33.78
C SER A 555 0.18 -20.12 33.79
N LEU A 556 0.03 -18.95 33.20
CA LEU A 556 -1.24 -18.40 32.75
C LEU A 556 -1.44 -18.73 31.28
N VAL A 557 -2.62 -19.24 30.92
CA VAL A 557 -2.99 -19.53 29.53
C VAL A 557 -4.21 -18.69 29.15
N VAL A 558 -4.11 -17.97 28.03
CA VAL A 558 -5.21 -17.19 27.44
C VAL A 558 -5.36 -17.58 25.97
N VAL A 559 -6.58 -17.85 25.54
CA VAL A 559 -6.93 -18.13 24.15
C VAL A 559 -7.77 -16.97 23.61
N VAL A 560 -7.45 -16.55 22.39
CA VAL A 560 -8.18 -15.53 21.64
C VAL A 560 -8.76 -16.16 20.39
N ALA A 561 -10.01 -15.83 20.09
CA ALA A 561 -10.69 -16.20 18.86
C ALA A 561 -11.11 -14.95 18.08
N VAL A 562 -10.80 -14.94 16.78
CA VAL A 562 -11.24 -13.89 15.85
C VAL A 562 -11.84 -14.55 14.62
N PRO A 563 -13.18 -14.55 14.45
CA PRO A 563 -13.81 -15.04 13.23
C PRO A 563 -13.48 -14.13 12.04
N PHE A 564 -13.21 -14.71 10.87
CA PHE A 564 -13.07 -13.93 9.65
C PHE A 564 -14.39 -13.28 9.23
N ARG A 565 -15.53 -13.93 9.52
CA ARG A 565 -16.88 -13.41 9.19
C ARG A 565 -17.80 -13.51 10.40
N GLN A 566 -18.53 -12.44 10.71
CA GLN A 566 -19.47 -12.43 11.85
C GLN A 566 -20.54 -13.52 11.75
N SER A 567 -21.06 -13.77 10.54
CA SER A 567 -22.15 -14.73 10.30
C SER A 567 -21.78 -16.20 10.60
N GLY A 568 -20.50 -16.51 10.79
CA GLY A 568 -20.02 -17.84 11.13
C GLY A 568 -19.25 -17.90 12.44
N ASP A 569 -19.43 -16.92 13.32
CA ASP A 569 -18.73 -16.89 14.60
C ASP A 569 -19.21 -17.98 15.56
N ARG A 570 -18.35 -18.99 15.77
CA ARG A 570 -18.56 -20.07 16.73
C ARG A 570 -18.68 -19.58 18.18
N TRP A 571 -18.04 -18.47 18.52
CA TRP A 571 -18.02 -17.91 19.88
C TRP A 571 -18.98 -16.72 20.03
N GLU A 572 -20.03 -16.65 19.21
CA GLU A 572 -21.04 -15.60 19.35
C GLU A 572 -21.75 -15.66 20.71
N ARG A 573 -21.87 -16.83 21.33
CA ARG A 573 -22.57 -17.01 22.63
C ARG A 573 -21.71 -17.63 23.73
N THR A 574 -20.49 -18.04 23.40
CA THR A 574 -19.52 -18.65 24.32
C THR A 574 -18.18 -17.92 24.26
N ASN A 575 -17.19 -18.37 25.00
CA ASN A 575 -15.81 -17.88 24.93
C ASN A 575 -14.89 -19.03 24.53
N PRO A 576 -13.78 -18.76 23.82
CA PRO A 576 -12.79 -19.80 23.51
C PRO A 576 -12.15 -20.34 24.78
N ASN A 577 -11.60 -21.54 24.72
CA ASN A 577 -10.85 -22.13 25.83
C ASN A 577 -9.66 -22.97 25.35
N ALA A 578 -8.81 -23.37 26.30
CA ALA A 578 -7.59 -24.12 26.01
C ALA A 578 -7.85 -25.49 25.37
N SER A 579 -8.90 -26.22 25.76
CA SER A 579 -9.24 -27.52 25.16
C SER A 579 -9.60 -27.37 23.69
N GLU A 580 -10.43 -26.37 23.36
CA GLU A 580 -10.79 -26.07 21.97
C GLU A 580 -9.56 -25.73 21.12
N PHE A 581 -8.58 -25.01 21.68
CA PHE A 581 -7.33 -24.74 20.98
C PHE A 581 -6.52 -26.02 20.72
N GLU A 582 -6.37 -26.91 21.71
CA GLU A 582 -5.63 -28.16 21.54
C GLU A 582 -6.29 -29.09 20.52
N GLU A 583 -7.63 -29.16 20.53
CA GLU A 583 -8.42 -29.89 19.53
C GLU A 583 -8.20 -29.33 18.12
N ALA A 584 -8.28 -28.00 17.97
CA ALA A 584 -8.05 -27.33 16.69
C ALA A 584 -6.60 -27.51 16.21
N MET A 585 -5.61 -27.47 17.11
CA MET A 585 -4.21 -27.72 16.79
C MET A 585 -3.99 -29.17 16.33
N ALA A 586 -4.62 -30.15 16.99
CA ALA A 586 -4.53 -31.54 16.58
C ALA A 586 -5.15 -31.78 15.19
N ASP A 587 -6.32 -31.21 14.93
CA ASP A 587 -6.99 -31.26 13.62
C ASP A 587 -6.16 -30.59 12.52
N ALA A 588 -5.66 -29.37 12.78
CA ALA A 588 -4.82 -28.64 11.84
C ALA A 588 -3.53 -29.40 11.50
N ARG A 589 -2.86 -30.02 12.50
CA ARG A 589 -1.71 -30.89 12.26
C ARG A 589 -2.06 -32.05 11.33
N PHE A 590 -3.13 -32.78 11.64
CA PHE A 590 -3.55 -33.92 10.84
C PHE A 590 -3.82 -33.53 9.38
N LYS A 591 -4.56 -32.43 9.17
CA LYS A 591 -4.88 -31.91 7.82
C LYS A 591 -3.63 -31.48 7.05
N TRP A 592 -2.75 -30.68 7.67
CA TRP A 592 -1.52 -30.23 7.02
C TRP A 592 -0.57 -31.38 6.73
N GLU A 593 -0.44 -32.36 7.62
CA GLU A 593 0.39 -33.54 7.38
C GLU A 593 -0.11 -34.38 6.21
N GLY A 594 -1.44 -34.51 6.05
CA GLY A 594 -2.06 -35.20 4.93
C GLY A 594 -1.71 -34.57 3.57
N VAL A 595 -1.68 -33.23 3.52
CA VAL A 595 -1.39 -32.48 2.28
C VAL A 595 0.12 -32.39 2.00
N LEU A 596 0.91 -31.93 2.98
CA LEU A 596 2.32 -31.60 2.77
C LEU A 596 3.23 -32.83 2.66
N ASN A 597 2.75 -34.00 3.07
CA ASN A 597 3.51 -35.25 3.00
C ASN A 597 2.97 -36.25 1.97
N ALA A 598 2.19 -35.80 0.98
CA ALA A 598 1.69 -36.64 -0.10
C ALA A 598 2.84 -37.32 -0.88
N VAL A 599 3.92 -36.57 -1.14
CA VAL A 599 5.17 -37.11 -1.69
C VAL A 599 6.16 -37.43 -0.56
N LYS A 600 6.75 -38.62 -0.61
CA LYS A 600 7.78 -39.06 0.34
C LYS A 600 9.17 -38.85 -0.26
N PHE A 601 10.05 -38.24 0.53
CA PHE A 601 11.46 -38.05 0.19
C PHE A 601 12.31 -38.96 1.06
N ASN A 602 13.25 -39.67 0.45
CA ASN A 602 14.28 -40.42 1.15
C ASN A 602 15.61 -39.70 0.96
N VAL A 603 16.05 -38.97 1.99
CA VAL A 603 17.28 -38.16 1.97
C VAL A 603 18.07 -38.38 3.26
N PRO A 604 19.40 -38.14 3.26
CA PRO A 604 20.18 -38.17 4.49
C PRO A 604 19.65 -37.19 5.55
N PRO A 605 19.84 -37.46 6.86
CA PRO A 605 19.33 -36.61 7.95
C PRO A 605 19.71 -35.13 7.82
N GLU A 606 20.93 -34.83 7.37
CA GLU A 606 21.43 -33.47 7.14
C GLU A 606 20.68 -32.70 6.04
N ALA A 607 20.02 -33.42 5.13
CA ALA A 607 19.22 -32.84 4.05
C ALA A 607 17.73 -32.68 4.42
N GLN A 608 17.28 -33.22 5.55
CA GLN A 608 15.88 -33.15 5.99
C GLN A 608 15.38 -31.70 6.11
N ARG A 609 16.25 -30.76 6.48
CA ARG A 609 15.92 -29.33 6.56
C ARG A 609 15.42 -28.77 5.22
N TYR A 610 15.98 -29.21 4.10
CA TYR A 610 15.57 -28.73 2.78
C TYR A 610 14.20 -29.28 2.39
N ILE A 611 13.89 -30.52 2.80
CA ILE A 611 12.55 -31.09 2.63
C ILE A 611 11.53 -30.35 3.49
N ASN A 612 11.89 -29.98 4.72
CA ASN A 612 11.03 -29.17 5.59
C ASN A 612 10.76 -27.79 4.97
N VAL A 613 11.78 -27.11 4.45
CA VAL A 613 11.62 -25.84 3.71
C VAL A 613 10.68 -26.00 2.52
N LEU A 614 10.84 -27.06 1.73
CA LEU A 614 9.95 -27.34 0.60
C LEU A 614 8.49 -27.55 1.05
N ARG A 615 8.27 -28.30 2.15
CA ARG A 615 6.93 -28.52 2.71
C ARG A 615 6.30 -27.24 3.24
N SER A 616 7.05 -26.41 3.95
CA SER A 616 6.54 -25.11 4.44
C SER A 616 6.16 -24.20 3.29
N ASN A 617 6.99 -24.10 2.24
CA ASN A 617 6.67 -23.31 1.06
C ASN A 617 5.43 -23.82 0.33
N LEU A 618 5.23 -25.15 0.28
CA LEU A 618 3.98 -25.71 -0.23
C LEU A 618 2.77 -25.28 0.62
N GLY A 619 2.92 -25.28 1.96
CA GLY A 619 1.91 -24.75 2.87
C GLY A 619 1.57 -23.29 2.56
N TYR A 620 2.58 -22.44 2.39
CA TYR A 620 2.38 -21.03 2.08
C TYR A 620 1.74 -20.78 0.71
N ILE A 621 2.10 -21.55 -0.32
CA ILE A 621 1.42 -21.49 -1.64
C ILE A 621 -0.08 -21.77 -1.49
N LEU A 622 -0.43 -22.76 -0.67
CA LEU A 622 -1.83 -23.14 -0.47
C LEU A 622 -2.61 -22.13 0.38
N ILE A 623 -1.96 -21.49 1.35
CA ILE A 623 -2.59 -20.43 2.16
C ILE A 623 -2.83 -19.17 1.31
N ASN A 624 -1.83 -18.71 0.55
CA ASN A 624 -1.95 -17.51 -0.30
C ASN A 624 -2.92 -17.69 -1.49
N LYS A 625 -3.41 -18.89 -1.76
CA LYS A 625 -4.27 -19.15 -2.93
C LYS A 625 -5.69 -18.67 -2.67
N ASP A 626 -6.17 -17.68 -3.43
CA ASP A 626 -7.58 -17.26 -3.42
C ASP A 626 -8.41 -18.05 -4.45
N GLY A 627 -9.35 -18.87 -3.99
CA GLY A 627 -10.14 -19.72 -4.89
C GLY A 627 -9.22 -20.61 -5.74
N PRO A 628 -9.32 -20.63 -7.08
CA PRO A 628 -8.33 -21.32 -7.92
C PRO A 628 -7.02 -20.55 -8.14
N GLY A 629 -6.96 -19.26 -7.83
CA GLY A 629 -5.85 -18.38 -8.19
C GLY A 629 -4.63 -18.54 -7.29
N PHE A 630 -3.50 -18.97 -7.84
CA PHE A 630 -2.22 -18.94 -7.13
C PHE A 630 -1.69 -17.50 -7.05
N GLN A 631 -1.28 -17.08 -5.86
CA GLN A 631 -0.70 -15.76 -5.63
C GLN A 631 0.72 -15.92 -5.09
N PRO A 632 1.69 -15.11 -5.55
CA PRO A 632 3.07 -15.19 -5.09
C PRO A 632 3.23 -14.74 -3.63
N GLY A 633 2.28 -13.98 -3.08
CA GLY A 633 2.25 -13.66 -1.66
C GLY A 633 1.00 -12.89 -1.25
N SER A 634 0.85 -12.70 0.06
CA SER A 634 -0.23 -11.94 0.66
C SER A 634 -0.07 -10.42 0.49
N ARG A 635 -1.15 -9.66 0.71
CA ARG A 635 -1.21 -8.20 0.73
C ARG A 635 -0.65 -7.57 -0.56
N SER A 636 0.59 -7.10 -0.53
CA SER A 636 1.22 -6.35 -1.63
C SER A 636 1.24 -7.13 -2.94
N TYR A 637 1.37 -8.45 -2.89
CA TYR A 637 1.48 -9.35 -4.06
C TYR A 637 0.27 -10.27 -4.24
N GLU A 638 -0.87 -9.90 -3.64
CA GLU A 638 -2.10 -10.69 -3.63
C GLU A 638 -2.87 -10.59 -4.96
N ARG A 639 -2.29 -11.15 -6.03
CA ARG A 639 -2.89 -11.28 -7.35
C ARG A 639 -2.33 -12.52 -8.03
N SER A 640 -3.04 -13.05 -9.03
CA SER A 640 -2.56 -14.20 -9.78
C SER A 640 -1.87 -13.80 -11.08
N TRP A 641 -0.54 -13.71 -11.05
CA TRP A 641 0.25 -13.61 -12.28
C TRP A 641 0.32 -14.98 -12.96
N ILE A 642 0.15 -15.02 -14.29
CA ILE A 642 0.29 -16.27 -15.04
C ILE A 642 1.73 -16.79 -15.00
N ARG A 643 2.70 -15.88 -14.91
CA ARG A 643 4.11 -16.19 -14.68
C ARG A 643 4.29 -17.04 -13.43
N ASP A 644 3.94 -16.49 -12.28
CA ASP A 644 4.07 -17.11 -10.97
C ASP A 644 3.21 -18.37 -10.90
N GLY A 645 1.97 -18.31 -11.39
CA GLY A 645 1.04 -19.41 -11.40
C GLY A 645 1.47 -20.60 -12.27
N SER A 646 2.10 -20.37 -13.43
CA SER A 646 2.59 -21.44 -14.31
C SER A 646 3.79 -22.17 -13.70
N MET A 647 4.72 -21.46 -13.06
CA MET A 647 5.86 -22.07 -12.38
C MET A 647 5.44 -22.77 -11.08
N THR A 648 4.57 -22.14 -10.30
CA THR A 648 3.96 -22.73 -9.10
C THR A 648 3.21 -24.01 -9.46
N SER A 649 2.48 -24.00 -10.58
CA SER A 649 1.82 -25.21 -11.10
C SER A 649 2.80 -26.34 -11.34
N SER A 650 3.95 -26.07 -11.99
CA SER A 650 4.98 -27.10 -12.22
C SER A 650 5.57 -27.63 -10.90
N ALA A 651 5.65 -26.81 -9.84
CA ALA A 651 6.06 -27.27 -8.50
C ALA A 651 4.99 -28.15 -7.84
N LEU A 652 3.72 -27.70 -7.83
CA LEU A 652 2.59 -28.43 -7.26
C LEU A 652 2.38 -29.80 -7.92
N LEU A 653 2.52 -29.89 -9.24
CA LEU A 653 2.44 -31.15 -9.98
C LEU A 653 3.50 -32.16 -9.53
N LYS A 654 4.75 -31.71 -9.28
CA LYS A 654 5.83 -32.56 -8.75
C LYS A 654 5.56 -33.04 -7.31
N LEU A 655 4.70 -32.33 -6.59
CA LEU A 655 4.29 -32.65 -5.21
C LEU A 655 2.92 -33.35 -5.14
N GLY A 656 2.37 -33.79 -6.28
CA GLY A 656 1.16 -34.60 -6.36
C GLY A 656 -0.16 -33.81 -6.34
N LEU A 657 -0.12 -32.48 -6.39
CA LEU A 657 -1.29 -31.60 -6.28
C LEU A 657 -1.86 -31.24 -7.66
N GLN A 658 -2.36 -32.27 -8.36
CA GLN A 658 -2.86 -32.11 -9.73
C GLN A 658 -4.19 -31.35 -9.81
N GLU A 659 -5.09 -31.55 -8.85
CA GLU A 659 -6.42 -30.94 -8.86
C GLU A 659 -6.34 -29.41 -8.76
N GLN A 660 -5.49 -28.91 -7.86
CA GLN A 660 -5.28 -27.47 -7.66
C GLN A 660 -4.80 -26.81 -8.95
N VAL A 661 -3.88 -27.48 -9.67
CA VAL A 661 -3.35 -26.99 -10.94
C VAL A 661 -4.39 -27.05 -12.05
N ARG A 662 -5.21 -28.11 -12.13
CA ARG A 662 -6.32 -28.20 -13.08
C ARG A 662 -7.27 -27.01 -12.91
N LEU A 663 -7.70 -26.75 -11.67
CA LEU A 663 -8.61 -25.66 -11.33
C LEU A 663 -7.99 -24.29 -11.66
N PHE A 664 -6.72 -24.08 -11.34
CA PHE A 664 -6.01 -22.84 -11.69
C PHE A 664 -6.02 -22.59 -13.20
N VAL A 665 -5.62 -23.57 -14.01
CA VAL A 665 -5.53 -23.39 -15.47
C VAL A 665 -6.92 -23.20 -16.09
N GLU A 666 -7.94 -23.95 -15.64
CA GLU A 666 -9.34 -23.76 -16.07
C GLU A 666 -9.84 -22.34 -15.77
N TRP A 667 -9.63 -21.88 -14.55
CA TRP A 667 -10.02 -20.54 -14.12
C TRP A 667 -9.27 -19.47 -14.90
N TYR A 668 -7.93 -19.53 -14.96
CA TYR A 668 -7.12 -18.49 -15.61
C TYR A 668 -7.41 -18.37 -17.11
N SER A 669 -7.51 -19.50 -17.80
CA SER A 669 -7.78 -19.52 -19.25
C SER A 669 -9.17 -18.98 -19.60
N SER A 670 -10.11 -18.91 -18.66
CA SER A 670 -11.43 -18.29 -18.87
C SER A 670 -11.36 -16.76 -19.02
N TYR A 671 -10.25 -16.14 -18.60
CA TYR A 671 -10.01 -14.71 -18.70
C TYR A 671 -9.23 -14.29 -19.94
N GLN A 672 -8.84 -15.24 -20.80
CA GLN A 672 -8.22 -14.92 -22.09
C GLN A 672 -9.17 -14.07 -22.93
N TYR A 673 -8.65 -12.99 -23.52
CA TYR A 673 -9.44 -12.09 -24.35
C TYR A 673 -9.80 -12.74 -25.68
N GLU A 674 -10.87 -12.27 -26.31
CA GLU A 674 -11.40 -12.82 -27.57
C GLU A 674 -10.39 -12.79 -28.72
N ASN A 675 -9.49 -11.80 -28.74
CA ASN A 675 -8.40 -11.69 -29.71
C ASN A 675 -7.22 -12.67 -29.46
N GLY A 676 -7.27 -13.46 -28.39
CA GLY A 676 -6.24 -14.41 -27.98
C GLY A 676 -5.24 -13.88 -26.96
N MET A 677 -5.30 -12.58 -26.59
CA MET A 677 -4.43 -12.00 -25.58
C MET A 677 -4.63 -12.70 -24.23
N VAL A 678 -3.53 -13.08 -23.59
CA VAL A 678 -3.54 -13.64 -22.23
C VAL A 678 -3.21 -12.51 -21.27
N PRO A 679 -4.06 -12.23 -20.26
CA PRO A 679 -3.72 -11.22 -19.24
C PRO A 679 -2.48 -11.65 -18.44
N CYS A 680 -1.66 -10.68 -18.05
CA CYS A 680 -0.51 -10.94 -17.18
C CYS A 680 -0.93 -11.30 -15.76
N VAL A 681 -2.03 -10.68 -15.30
CA VAL A 681 -2.59 -10.85 -13.96
C VAL A 681 -4.09 -11.08 -14.04
N VAL A 682 -4.61 -11.92 -13.15
CA VAL A 682 -6.04 -11.97 -12.81
C VAL A 682 -6.18 -11.77 -11.31
N ASP A 683 -7.07 -10.88 -10.90
CA ASP A 683 -7.45 -10.69 -9.51
C ASP A 683 -8.97 -10.50 -9.36
N ARG A 684 -9.44 -10.13 -8.16
CA ARG A 684 -10.88 -9.88 -7.89
C ARG A 684 -11.54 -8.87 -8.82
N ARG A 685 -10.78 -7.99 -9.46
CA ARG A 685 -11.26 -7.01 -10.45
C ARG A 685 -11.41 -7.64 -11.83
N GLY A 686 -10.74 -8.75 -12.12
CA GLY A 686 -10.69 -9.39 -13.43
C GLY A 686 -9.28 -9.36 -14.06
N PRO A 687 -9.19 -9.52 -15.39
CA PRO A 687 -7.93 -9.63 -16.11
C PRO A 687 -7.23 -8.29 -16.29
N ASP A 688 -6.01 -8.14 -15.77
CA ASP A 688 -5.20 -6.95 -16.01
C ASP A 688 -4.81 -6.84 -17.50
N PRO A 689 -5.11 -5.72 -18.18
CA PRO A 689 -4.77 -5.53 -19.59
C PRO A 689 -3.34 -5.02 -19.83
N VAL A 690 -2.53 -4.83 -18.80
CA VAL A 690 -1.14 -4.39 -18.94
C VAL A 690 -0.34 -5.37 -19.82
N PRO A 691 0.41 -4.89 -20.83
CA PRO A 691 1.21 -5.76 -21.68
C PRO A 691 2.40 -6.38 -20.95
N GLU A 692 2.35 -7.70 -20.73
CA GLU A 692 3.52 -8.56 -20.46
C GLU A 692 3.45 -9.77 -21.42
N ASN A 693 4.36 -9.79 -22.41
CA ASN A 693 4.19 -10.66 -23.57
C ASN A 693 4.58 -12.13 -23.30
N ASP A 694 5.25 -12.44 -22.19
CA ASP A 694 5.50 -13.79 -21.67
C ASP A 694 4.23 -14.59 -21.35
N SER A 695 3.17 -13.90 -20.94
CA SER A 695 1.88 -14.46 -20.49
C SER A 695 1.30 -15.54 -21.42
N HIS A 696 1.40 -15.31 -22.73
CA HIS A 696 0.88 -16.20 -23.77
C HIS A 696 1.59 -17.56 -23.75
N GLY A 697 2.92 -17.52 -23.67
CA GLY A 697 3.73 -18.73 -23.60
C GLY A 697 3.54 -19.49 -22.29
N GLN A 698 3.36 -18.76 -21.20
CA GLN A 698 3.16 -19.31 -19.85
C GLN A 698 1.81 -20.02 -19.69
N LEU A 699 0.73 -19.52 -20.31
CA LEU A 699 -0.56 -20.22 -20.32
C LEU A 699 -0.49 -21.56 -21.06
N ILE A 700 0.21 -21.58 -22.21
CA ILE A 700 0.41 -22.81 -22.99
C ILE A 700 1.29 -23.79 -22.20
N LEU A 701 2.38 -23.30 -21.60
CA LEU A 701 3.24 -24.08 -20.70
C LEU A 701 2.42 -24.72 -19.57
N ALA A 702 1.61 -23.95 -18.84
CA ALA A 702 0.83 -24.46 -17.71
C ALA A 702 -0.15 -25.56 -18.15
N SER A 703 -0.82 -25.36 -19.29
CA SER A 703 -1.72 -26.37 -19.87
C SER A 703 -1.01 -27.66 -20.25
N MET A 704 0.19 -27.55 -20.83
CA MET A 704 0.99 -28.71 -21.23
C MET A 704 1.68 -29.40 -20.05
N GLU A 705 2.14 -28.66 -19.05
CA GLU A 705 2.67 -29.24 -17.81
C GLU A 705 1.61 -30.07 -17.10
N TYR A 706 0.39 -29.56 -16.96
CA TYR A 706 -0.73 -30.34 -16.40
C TYR A 706 -0.94 -31.65 -17.18
N PHE A 707 -0.99 -31.59 -18.52
CA PHE A 707 -1.11 -32.79 -19.36
C PHE A 707 0.08 -33.75 -19.17
N ARG A 708 1.32 -33.25 -19.10
CA ARG A 708 2.52 -34.09 -18.96
C ARG A 708 2.47 -34.94 -17.69
N PHE A 709 1.89 -34.43 -16.61
CA PHE A 709 1.72 -35.15 -15.35
C PHE A 709 0.45 -36.00 -15.28
N SER A 710 -0.69 -35.49 -15.73
CA SER A 710 -2.00 -36.18 -15.62
C SER A 710 -2.30 -37.16 -16.77
N LYS A 711 -1.67 -36.93 -17.94
CA LYS A 711 -2.02 -37.53 -19.24
C LYS A 711 -3.48 -37.29 -19.67
N ASP A 712 -4.15 -36.29 -19.10
CA ASP A 712 -5.55 -35.98 -19.40
C ASP A 712 -5.69 -35.30 -20.78
N THR A 713 -5.98 -36.12 -21.80
CA THR A 713 -6.23 -35.63 -23.16
C THR A 713 -7.57 -34.92 -23.30
N ALA A 714 -8.54 -35.15 -22.41
CA ALA A 714 -9.83 -34.46 -22.44
C ALA A 714 -9.66 -33.01 -21.99
N PHE A 715 -8.94 -32.77 -20.90
CA PHE A 715 -8.52 -31.45 -20.47
C PHE A 715 -7.76 -30.72 -21.57
N LEU A 716 -6.74 -31.36 -22.16
CA LEU A 716 -5.92 -30.72 -23.20
C LEU A 716 -6.77 -30.35 -24.42
N ARG A 717 -7.71 -31.22 -24.81
CA ARG A 717 -8.68 -30.93 -25.88
C ARG A 717 -9.58 -29.74 -25.54
N ALA A 718 -10.03 -29.63 -24.29
CA ALA A 718 -10.83 -28.52 -23.80
C ALA A 718 -10.07 -27.18 -23.73
N ARG A 719 -8.74 -27.20 -23.58
CA ARG A 719 -7.86 -26.02 -23.61
C ARG A 719 -7.29 -25.71 -24.99
N TRP A 720 -7.52 -26.58 -25.98
CA TRP A 720 -7.04 -26.36 -27.35
C TRP A 720 -7.42 -24.99 -27.95
N PRO A 721 -8.67 -24.49 -27.81
CA PRO A 721 -9.02 -23.15 -28.30
C PRO A 721 -8.18 -22.04 -27.67
N ASN A 722 -7.87 -22.15 -26.37
CA ASN A 722 -7.04 -21.17 -25.67
C ASN A 722 -5.59 -21.16 -26.20
N ILE A 723 -5.03 -22.34 -26.45
CA ILE A 723 -3.69 -22.51 -27.05
C ILE A 723 -3.66 -21.87 -28.44
N VAL A 724 -4.65 -22.15 -29.28
CA VAL A 724 -4.75 -21.54 -30.62
C VAL A 724 -4.86 -20.01 -30.54
N GLY A 725 -5.69 -19.49 -29.64
CA GLY A 725 -5.83 -18.05 -29.41
C GLY A 725 -4.51 -17.39 -29.02
N ALA A 726 -3.77 -17.99 -28.08
CA ALA A 726 -2.49 -17.47 -27.64
C ALA A 726 -1.44 -17.48 -28.77
N VAL A 727 -1.38 -18.55 -29.59
CA VAL A 727 -0.49 -18.60 -30.76
C VAL A 727 -0.87 -17.55 -31.82
N ASN A 728 -2.15 -17.32 -32.05
CA ASN A 728 -2.61 -16.27 -32.97
C ASN A 728 -2.23 -14.88 -32.47
N TYR A 729 -2.35 -14.62 -31.18
CA TYR A 729 -1.96 -13.33 -30.61
C TYR A 729 -0.44 -13.13 -30.62
N ILE A 730 0.36 -14.18 -30.34
CA ILE A 730 1.82 -14.16 -30.53
C ILE A 730 2.18 -13.74 -31.97
N GLN A 731 1.47 -14.25 -32.98
CA GLN A 731 1.71 -13.84 -34.36
C GLN A 731 1.37 -12.37 -34.61
N GLN A 732 0.31 -11.84 -33.98
CA GLN A 732 -0.03 -10.41 -34.05
C GLN A 732 1.06 -9.54 -33.43
N LEU A 733 1.58 -9.93 -32.25
CA LEU A 733 2.69 -9.22 -31.60
C LEU A 733 3.97 -9.22 -32.44
N ARG A 734 4.19 -10.23 -33.27
CA ARG A 734 5.38 -10.33 -34.13
C ARG A 734 5.24 -9.59 -35.45
N ALA A 735 4.01 -9.42 -35.96
CA ALA A 735 3.77 -8.85 -37.28
C ALA A 735 4.45 -7.47 -37.50
N PRO A 736 4.44 -6.52 -36.53
CA PRO A 736 5.14 -5.24 -36.68
C PRO A 736 6.66 -5.36 -36.84
N ARG A 737 7.25 -6.48 -36.40
CA ARG A 737 8.69 -6.77 -36.49
C ARG A 737 9.05 -7.68 -37.66
N LEU A 738 8.08 -8.12 -38.46
CA LEU A 738 8.28 -8.94 -39.66
C LEU A 738 8.15 -8.11 -40.94
N THR A 739 8.72 -6.90 -40.95
CA THR A 739 8.69 -5.98 -42.09
C THR A 739 10.05 -5.92 -42.79
N PRO A 740 10.12 -5.46 -44.05
CA PRO A 740 11.39 -5.23 -44.74
C PRO A 740 12.35 -4.30 -43.99
N GLU A 741 11.82 -3.32 -43.25
CA GLU A 741 12.60 -2.40 -42.41
C GLU A 741 13.45 -3.15 -41.39
N TYR A 742 12.84 -4.11 -40.67
CA TYR A 742 13.54 -4.91 -39.68
C TYR A 742 14.32 -6.07 -40.31
N ALA A 743 13.86 -6.64 -41.44
CA ALA A 743 14.54 -7.76 -42.10
C ALA A 743 15.87 -7.36 -42.75
N SER A 744 15.91 -6.17 -43.37
CA SER A 744 17.01 -5.72 -44.23
C SER A 744 17.67 -4.42 -43.75
N GLY A 745 17.28 -3.93 -42.58
CA GLY A 745 17.89 -2.74 -41.95
C GLY A 745 19.33 -2.96 -41.47
N ASP A 746 19.89 -1.93 -40.84
CA ASP A 746 21.16 -2.01 -40.12
C ASP A 746 21.08 -2.99 -38.93
N SER A 747 22.20 -3.22 -38.24
CA SER A 747 22.25 -4.16 -37.11
C SER A 747 21.36 -3.75 -35.93
N GLU A 748 21.07 -2.45 -35.74
CA GLU A 748 20.16 -1.97 -34.70
C GLU A 748 18.72 -2.37 -35.04
N ARG A 749 18.26 -2.09 -36.27
CA ARG A 749 16.92 -2.50 -36.73
C ARG A 749 16.79 -4.02 -36.76
N ARG A 750 17.77 -4.74 -37.33
CA ARG A 750 17.72 -6.21 -37.43
C ARG A 750 17.65 -6.91 -36.08
N ALA A 751 18.16 -6.29 -35.01
CA ALA A 751 18.06 -6.86 -33.67
C ALA A 751 16.60 -7.02 -33.19
N PHE A 752 15.65 -6.30 -33.78
CA PHE A 752 14.23 -6.42 -33.45
C PHE A 752 13.47 -7.42 -34.33
N TYR A 753 14.07 -7.93 -35.42
CA TYR A 753 13.35 -8.66 -36.46
C TYR A 753 12.65 -9.92 -35.95
N GLY A 754 11.33 -9.97 -36.13
CA GLY A 754 10.46 -11.09 -35.82
C GLY A 754 10.32 -11.48 -34.35
N LEU A 755 10.80 -10.64 -33.42
CA LEU A 755 10.48 -10.71 -32.00
C LEU A 755 9.03 -10.29 -31.73
N VAL A 756 8.52 -10.57 -30.52
CA VAL A 756 7.29 -9.91 -30.03
C VAL A 756 7.58 -8.44 -29.70
N THR A 757 6.56 -7.59 -29.77
CA THR A 757 6.67 -6.16 -29.43
C THR A 757 7.07 -5.91 -27.97
N GLU A 758 7.39 -4.66 -27.68
CA GLU A 758 7.73 -4.13 -26.38
C GLU A 758 6.66 -4.42 -25.33
N SER A 759 7.09 -4.69 -24.09
CA SER A 759 6.22 -4.89 -22.93
C SER A 759 6.95 -4.46 -21.64
N ILE A 760 6.24 -4.39 -20.52
CA ILE A 760 6.88 -4.08 -19.22
C ILE A 760 7.52 -5.32 -18.56
N SER A 761 7.42 -6.49 -19.21
CA SER A 761 7.94 -7.83 -18.88
C SER A 761 8.58 -8.02 -17.52
N HIS A 762 8.04 -8.95 -16.71
CA HIS A 762 8.55 -9.26 -15.36
C HIS A 762 8.71 -8.01 -14.47
N GLU A 763 7.92 -6.98 -14.74
CA GLU A 763 7.94 -5.67 -14.07
C GLU A 763 9.29 -4.91 -14.20
N GLY A 764 10.28 -5.48 -14.90
CA GLY A 764 11.63 -4.94 -15.04
C GLY A 764 11.70 -3.70 -15.94
N TYR A 765 10.69 -3.51 -16.81
CA TYR A 765 10.63 -2.42 -17.79
C TYR A 765 9.39 -1.55 -17.62
N SER A 766 8.88 -1.42 -16.38
CA SER A 766 7.74 -0.56 -16.05
C SER A 766 7.98 0.92 -16.34
N SER A 767 9.25 1.38 -16.34
CA SER A 767 9.61 2.76 -16.67
C SER A 767 9.48 3.08 -18.16
N LYS A 768 9.74 2.10 -19.03
CA LYS A 768 9.63 2.17 -20.48
C LYS A 768 9.60 0.75 -21.06
N PRO A 769 8.51 0.32 -21.72
CA PRO A 769 8.42 -1.01 -22.32
C PRO A 769 9.58 -1.31 -23.29
N MET A 770 10.09 -2.55 -23.25
CA MET A 770 11.25 -3.00 -24.05
C MET A 770 11.00 -4.35 -24.72
N HIS A 771 11.79 -4.70 -25.73
CA HIS A 771 11.84 -6.05 -26.33
C HIS A 771 12.61 -7.00 -25.40
N SER A 772 11.93 -7.45 -24.34
CA SER A 772 12.48 -8.34 -23.32
C SER A 772 12.78 -9.74 -23.85
N TYR A 773 13.98 -10.26 -23.58
CA TYR A 773 14.30 -11.65 -23.90
C TYR A 773 13.53 -12.65 -23.01
N TRP A 774 13.07 -12.23 -21.83
CA TRP A 774 12.12 -13.00 -21.01
C TRP A 774 10.86 -13.37 -21.79
N ASP A 775 10.20 -12.37 -22.38
CA ASP A 775 8.98 -12.55 -23.19
C ASP A 775 9.24 -13.48 -24.37
N ASN A 776 10.38 -13.29 -25.04
CA ASN A 776 10.73 -14.07 -26.21
C ASN A 776 11.04 -15.54 -25.85
N PHE A 777 11.73 -15.83 -24.75
CA PHE A 777 11.96 -17.23 -24.35
C PHE A 777 10.67 -17.96 -23.98
N PHE A 778 9.75 -17.30 -23.25
CA PHE A 778 8.43 -17.89 -22.98
C PHE A 778 7.58 -18.03 -24.25
N THR A 779 7.65 -17.09 -25.18
CA THR A 779 7.03 -17.21 -26.51
C THR A 779 7.53 -18.46 -27.23
N LEU A 780 8.85 -18.68 -27.27
CA LEU A 780 9.44 -19.87 -27.88
C LEU A 780 8.98 -21.14 -27.17
N LYS A 781 8.93 -21.15 -25.83
CA LYS A 781 8.42 -22.29 -25.05
C LYS A 781 6.95 -22.58 -25.39
N GLY A 782 6.10 -21.56 -25.43
CA GLY A 782 4.69 -21.69 -25.81
C GLY A 782 4.49 -22.27 -27.21
N LEU A 783 5.25 -21.79 -28.21
CA LEU A 783 5.16 -22.30 -29.58
C LEU A 783 5.56 -23.79 -29.69
N LYS A 784 6.63 -24.21 -28.98
CA LYS A 784 7.03 -25.62 -28.91
C LYS A 784 5.95 -26.49 -28.26
N ASP A 785 5.39 -26.01 -27.15
CA ASP A 785 4.36 -26.71 -26.39
C ASP A 785 3.03 -26.78 -27.17
N ALA A 786 2.69 -25.75 -27.95
CA ALA A 786 1.55 -25.78 -28.86
C ALA A 786 1.71 -26.82 -29.97
N ALA A 787 2.92 -26.96 -30.54
CA ALA A 787 3.22 -27.99 -31.52
C ALA A 787 3.09 -29.40 -30.92
N GLU A 788 3.59 -29.61 -29.70
CA GLU A 788 3.42 -30.87 -28.96
C GLU A 788 1.94 -31.16 -28.65
N ALA A 789 1.19 -30.18 -28.14
CA ALA A 789 -0.25 -30.30 -27.89
C ALA A 789 -1.00 -30.73 -29.16
N ALA A 790 -0.66 -30.13 -30.31
CA ALA A 790 -1.24 -30.48 -31.59
C ALA A 790 -0.95 -31.94 -31.99
N ARG A 791 0.27 -32.44 -31.77
CA ARG A 791 0.63 -33.85 -32.03
C ARG A 791 -0.18 -34.80 -31.13
N VAL A 792 -0.23 -34.52 -29.83
CA VAL A 792 -0.99 -35.30 -28.85
C VAL A 792 -2.47 -35.39 -29.22
N LEU A 793 -3.05 -34.30 -29.73
CA LEU A 793 -4.46 -34.22 -30.12
C LEU A 793 -4.73 -34.67 -31.57
N GLY A 794 -3.73 -35.19 -32.30
CA GLY A 794 -3.89 -35.66 -33.68
C GLY A 794 -4.12 -34.55 -34.73
N LYS A 795 -3.71 -33.31 -34.45
CA LYS A 795 -3.87 -32.14 -35.32
C LYS A 795 -2.64 -31.90 -36.18
N ALA A 796 -2.39 -32.80 -37.14
CA ALA A 796 -1.15 -32.83 -37.93
C ALA A 796 -0.76 -31.49 -38.60
N ASN A 797 -1.72 -30.80 -39.23
CA ASN A 797 -1.45 -29.51 -39.89
C ASN A 797 -1.02 -28.43 -38.89
N ALA A 798 -1.70 -28.33 -37.74
CA ALA A 798 -1.33 -27.39 -36.69
C ALA A 798 0.03 -27.74 -36.06
N ALA A 799 0.30 -29.03 -35.87
CA ALA A 799 1.59 -29.49 -35.36
C ALA A 799 2.75 -29.04 -36.27
N SER A 800 2.63 -29.27 -37.58
CA SER A 800 3.65 -28.85 -38.56
C SER A 800 3.80 -27.33 -38.63
N ALA A 801 2.69 -26.59 -38.64
CA ALA A 801 2.70 -25.13 -38.68
C ALA A 801 3.35 -24.52 -37.43
N TYR A 802 3.00 -24.99 -36.23
CA TYR A 802 3.54 -24.47 -34.98
C TYR A 802 5.00 -24.86 -34.77
N ASP A 803 5.41 -26.05 -35.22
CA ASP A 803 6.82 -26.47 -35.19
C ASP A 803 7.70 -25.61 -36.11
N SER A 804 7.19 -25.30 -37.31
CA SER A 804 7.84 -24.37 -38.24
C SER A 804 7.91 -22.95 -37.66
N LEU A 805 6.83 -22.50 -37.02
CA LEU A 805 6.76 -21.20 -36.36
C LEU A 805 7.77 -21.09 -35.20
N ALA A 806 7.85 -22.11 -34.34
CA ALA A 806 8.80 -22.19 -33.24
C ALA A 806 10.25 -22.17 -33.76
N SER A 807 10.54 -22.91 -34.83
CA SER A 807 11.86 -22.97 -35.44
C SER A 807 12.30 -21.63 -36.05
N ALA A 808 11.40 -20.98 -36.80
CA ALA A 808 11.65 -19.65 -37.36
C ALA A 808 11.84 -18.60 -36.26
N PHE A 809 11.01 -18.64 -35.22
CA PHE A 809 11.13 -17.72 -34.08
C PHE A 809 12.42 -17.91 -33.30
N ARG A 810 12.83 -19.16 -33.03
CA ARG A 810 14.12 -19.46 -32.39
C ARG A 810 15.28 -18.84 -33.16
N LYS A 811 15.30 -18.99 -34.49
CA LYS A 811 16.36 -18.41 -35.32
C LYS A 811 16.45 -16.89 -35.13
N ASN A 812 15.32 -16.20 -35.23
CA ASN A 812 15.25 -14.75 -35.07
C ASN A 812 15.68 -14.31 -33.66
N LEU A 813 15.26 -15.03 -32.62
CA LEU A 813 15.64 -14.76 -31.23
C LEU A 813 17.16 -14.80 -31.02
N TYR A 814 17.84 -15.86 -31.49
CA TYR A 814 19.29 -15.96 -31.32
C TYR A 814 20.08 -14.99 -32.21
N GLU A 815 19.56 -14.67 -33.40
CA GLU A 815 20.11 -13.60 -34.23
C GLU A 815 20.00 -12.24 -33.52
N SER A 816 18.85 -11.96 -32.91
CA SER A 816 18.64 -10.77 -32.08
C SER A 816 19.63 -10.70 -30.92
N ILE A 817 19.76 -11.76 -30.10
CA ILE A 817 20.69 -11.78 -28.95
C ILE A 817 22.12 -11.47 -29.42
N SER A 818 22.56 -12.10 -30.52
CA SER A 818 23.89 -11.84 -31.09
C SER A 818 24.07 -10.40 -31.55
N LEU A 819 23.07 -9.82 -32.22
CA LEU A 819 23.10 -8.43 -32.68
C LEU A 819 23.05 -7.44 -31.52
N ALA A 820 22.21 -7.67 -30.51
CA ALA A 820 22.12 -6.84 -29.31
C ALA A 820 23.45 -6.82 -28.56
N MET A 821 24.07 -7.99 -28.33
CA MET A 821 25.40 -8.08 -27.72
C MET A 821 26.45 -7.28 -28.51
N LYS A 822 26.44 -7.41 -29.83
CA LYS A 822 27.35 -6.68 -30.72
C LYS A 822 27.12 -5.16 -30.68
N ASN A 823 25.86 -4.73 -30.79
CA ASN A 823 25.49 -3.31 -30.84
C ASN A 823 25.79 -2.62 -29.51
N ARG A 824 25.54 -3.31 -28.38
CA ARG A 824 25.76 -2.80 -27.02
C ARG A 824 27.17 -3.04 -26.51
N LYS A 825 28.00 -3.80 -27.25
CA LYS A 825 29.40 -4.13 -26.92
C LYS A 825 29.53 -4.82 -25.57
N ILE A 826 28.69 -5.83 -25.35
CA ILE A 826 28.64 -6.65 -24.14
C ILE A 826 28.96 -8.11 -24.46
N ASP A 827 29.39 -8.85 -23.44
CA ASP A 827 29.84 -10.25 -23.55
C ASP A 827 28.99 -11.24 -22.73
N TYR A 828 27.94 -10.76 -22.08
CA TYR A 828 26.91 -11.56 -21.39
C TYR A 828 25.58 -11.55 -22.19
N ILE A 829 24.63 -12.40 -21.79
CA ILE A 829 23.28 -12.42 -22.41
C ILE A 829 22.47 -11.23 -21.86
N PRO A 830 22.05 -10.29 -22.70
CA PRO A 830 21.28 -9.12 -22.26
C PRO A 830 19.86 -9.45 -21.80
N GLY A 831 19.26 -8.57 -21.00
CA GLY A 831 17.84 -8.60 -20.60
C GLY A 831 16.90 -8.19 -21.72
N CYS A 832 17.24 -7.13 -22.48
CA CYS A 832 16.48 -6.66 -23.64
C CYS A 832 17.37 -6.19 -24.81
N VAL A 833 16.75 -5.96 -25.97
CA VAL A 833 17.44 -5.49 -27.19
C VAL A 833 17.96 -4.05 -27.03
N GLU A 834 17.15 -3.19 -26.43
CA GLU A 834 17.35 -1.75 -26.38
C GLU A 834 18.48 -1.34 -25.44
N LEU A 835 18.57 -1.94 -24.26
CA LEU A 835 19.50 -1.50 -23.22
C LEU A 835 20.79 -2.31 -23.18
N GLY A 836 20.75 -3.60 -23.56
CA GLY A 836 21.88 -4.50 -23.30
C GLY A 836 22.15 -4.69 -21.80
N ASP A 837 21.11 -4.54 -20.98
CA ASP A 837 21.16 -4.58 -19.54
C ASP A 837 21.46 -5.99 -19.00
N PHE A 838 22.00 -6.04 -17.79
CA PHE A 838 22.40 -7.29 -17.14
C PHE A 838 21.24 -7.84 -16.32
N ASP A 839 20.57 -8.86 -16.86
CA ASP A 839 19.48 -9.57 -16.19
C ASP A 839 19.68 -11.11 -16.22
N PRO A 840 20.31 -11.68 -15.17
CA PRO A 840 20.51 -13.12 -15.08
C PRO A 840 19.20 -13.89 -14.87
N THR A 841 18.10 -13.24 -14.49
CA THR A 841 16.79 -13.91 -14.30
C THR A 841 16.16 -14.27 -15.65
N SER A 842 16.19 -13.36 -16.63
CA SER A 842 15.84 -13.63 -18.03
C SER A 842 16.65 -14.77 -18.65
N THR A 843 17.93 -14.86 -18.30
CA THR A 843 18.79 -15.97 -18.75
C THR A 843 18.40 -17.30 -18.08
N SER A 844 18.03 -17.25 -16.79
CA SER A 844 17.67 -18.45 -16.03
C SER A 844 16.40 -19.13 -16.55
N ILE A 845 15.40 -18.37 -16.97
CA ILE A 845 14.18 -18.97 -17.55
C ILE A 845 14.41 -19.62 -18.91
N ALA A 846 15.44 -19.19 -19.64
CA ALA A 846 15.83 -19.83 -20.89
C ALA A 846 16.29 -21.27 -20.63
N LEU A 847 16.95 -21.50 -19.48
CA LEU A 847 17.34 -22.83 -19.03
C LEU A 847 16.13 -23.66 -18.61
N PHE A 848 15.42 -23.20 -17.58
CA PHE A 848 14.20 -23.83 -17.08
C PHE A 848 13.18 -22.73 -16.74
N PRO A 849 11.94 -22.78 -17.26
CA PRO A 849 11.30 -23.93 -17.89
C PRO A 849 11.46 -24.01 -19.42
N CYS A 850 12.17 -23.08 -20.07
CA CYS A 850 12.16 -22.99 -21.53
C CYS A 850 13.01 -24.07 -22.22
N GLY A 851 14.03 -24.64 -21.56
CA GLY A 851 14.79 -25.79 -22.07
C GLY A 851 15.73 -25.45 -23.24
N GLU A 852 16.34 -24.26 -23.23
CA GLU A 852 17.17 -23.73 -24.32
C GLU A 852 18.68 -23.77 -24.04
N PHE A 853 19.12 -24.40 -22.94
CA PHE A 853 20.54 -24.49 -22.53
C PHE A 853 21.51 -24.83 -23.68
N ARG A 854 21.15 -25.77 -24.56
CA ARG A 854 22.01 -26.23 -25.67
C ARG A 854 22.13 -25.23 -26.83
N HIS A 855 21.23 -24.25 -26.93
CA HIS A 855 21.21 -23.26 -28.01
C HIS A 855 21.77 -21.90 -27.58
N LEU A 856 21.81 -21.64 -26.26
CA LEU A 856 22.38 -20.40 -25.72
C LEU A 856 23.88 -20.25 -26.10
N PRO A 857 24.36 -19.02 -26.35
CA PRO A 857 25.79 -18.77 -26.57
C PRO A 857 26.58 -19.10 -25.29
N GLN A 858 27.30 -20.24 -25.28
CA GLN A 858 27.86 -20.81 -24.05
C GLN A 858 28.86 -19.87 -23.34
N ALA A 859 29.70 -19.16 -24.09
CA ALA A 859 30.62 -18.18 -23.50
C ALA A 859 29.86 -17.06 -22.78
N ALA A 860 28.84 -16.50 -23.42
CA ALA A 860 28.02 -15.44 -22.82
C ALA A 860 27.19 -15.93 -21.64
N LEU A 861 26.69 -17.17 -21.70
CA LEU A 861 25.99 -17.82 -20.60
C LEU A 861 26.89 -17.94 -19.36
N ASN A 862 28.12 -18.43 -19.55
CA ASN A 862 29.09 -18.55 -18.47
C ASN A 862 29.43 -17.16 -17.91
N HIS A 863 29.74 -16.18 -18.77
CA HIS A 863 30.03 -14.80 -18.33
C HIS A 863 28.85 -14.16 -17.58
N THR A 864 27.61 -14.49 -17.95
CA THR A 864 26.42 -13.99 -17.25
C THR A 864 26.41 -14.44 -15.80
N TYR A 865 26.69 -15.71 -15.54
CA TYR A 865 26.69 -16.25 -14.18
C TYR A 865 27.99 -15.97 -13.43
N ASP A 866 29.14 -15.95 -14.10
CA ASP A 866 30.41 -15.51 -13.52
C ASP A 866 30.29 -14.08 -12.98
N LYS A 867 29.64 -13.18 -13.74
CA LYS A 867 29.33 -11.81 -13.30
C LYS A 867 28.25 -11.72 -12.22
N TYR A 868 27.35 -12.71 -12.12
CA TYR A 868 26.32 -12.73 -11.09
C TYR A 868 26.86 -13.22 -9.74
N TYR A 869 27.77 -14.19 -9.77
CA TYR A 869 28.38 -14.78 -8.57
C TYR A 869 29.63 -14.03 -8.08
N GLY A 870 30.41 -13.46 -9.01
CA GLY A 870 31.60 -12.67 -8.74
C GLY A 870 31.28 -11.21 -8.48
#